data_AF-A0AAJ6G4K5-F1
#
_entry.id   AF-A0AAJ6G4K5-F1
#
_cell.length_a   1.000
_cell.length_b   1.000
_cell.length_c   1.000
_cell.angle_alpha   90.00
_cell.angle_beta   90.00
_cell.angle_gamma   90.00
#
_symmetry.space_group_name_H-M   'P 1'
#
loop_
_entity.id
_entity.type
_entity.pdbx_description
1 polymer ?
#
loop_
_entity_poly.entity_id
_entity_poly.type
_entity_poly.pdbx_seq_one_letter_code
_entity_poly.pdbx_strand_id
1 'polypeptide(L)'
;MLRQNAAKAVALLVTIGVLVLGGALPADAVTSGVREPASGKTWFGPDLDWGSDSPDGYEGRLDATPSMYGVEVAYPIDRSAERELLRATRAAAAQGAVLVVSLEPDRALRTLTKADARRANTLLQEIHRQYDTQLLVRFAPQMNGTWLRWGQQPTQFIRAFRALASQVHAGNSDARMVWQPSYGAGYPFGSSAGRLADLSATDTEKLDTNGDGQLTEADDPYLPYWPGEASVDWVGLSMFYFGKGAATEAAGRDVPLTRNDVPESDEVAQRFAETWGYQRAQPETFTERFAAGRDLPMLLDTGALYDHSLGGDAELLVKQGWWRQVIDAVRDHPEIRGVTYIDAIRREPEAGNRPADWRFAKAPGVAGSFRTDLQESDRFVFGPVTERVTPQQGAEATNQQLDTGGDQMAWIVWLAAGLAVVFVLSGLFGRLVPSWRYPDDGKPGRDLRLDLFRGFIILAVVITHIEVSGPYSYLTLHAVGAITGAEMFVFLSGMVLGMVYPLGVAKFGEWASAIGAFKRARKQYVVTLVVILVVFALSFIPFLNTDAITTFTDRGTGTDGVRAEGRVYDLYPNAMQLLAYPPPWYAIRQFLLLEMGPWPFNIMGLFVVLSLFIPVFMWIIRRGFWWALLIASWALYVFQVLNPEFKPVNAQFDAVFPLFIWQVVFTHGLVLGYHRRQITRALTGRVGKVLVGVLVCGYAAFLVYVWAGDRFDFTPVPFPADMYRELYNTAYQRVDLQWGRLVDIAFFAIVSYAILTVFWKPVNAVIGWLWIPLGQASLYVFVWQVFFALVIASIPVDYGNVWIGTITHTVLILLVWYMVRKKFLFSVIPR
;
A
#
# COMPACT_ATOMS: atom_id res chain seq x y z
N MET A 1 -58.04 -11.82 5.05
CA MET A 1 -57.42 -11.14 3.89
C MET A 1 -56.93 -9.70 4.14
N LEU A 2 -57.42 -8.96 5.15
CA LEU A 2 -56.91 -7.58 5.42
C LEU A 2 -55.58 -7.47 6.19
N ARG A 3 -55.08 -8.52 6.86
CA ARG A 3 -53.80 -8.47 7.60
C ARG A 3 -52.54 -8.76 6.77
N GLN A 4 -52.68 -9.36 5.58
CA GLN A 4 -51.53 -9.63 4.69
C GLN A 4 -51.19 -8.45 3.77
N ASN A 5 -52.13 -7.52 3.55
CA ASN A 5 -51.90 -6.34 2.71
C ASN A 5 -51.27 -5.18 3.50
N ALA A 6 -51.47 -5.12 4.82
CA ALA A 6 -50.82 -4.13 5.69
C ALA A 6 -49.31 -4.38 5.87
N ALA A 7 -48.88 -5.65 5.94
CA ALA A 7 -47.45 -6.00 6.02
C ALA A 7 -46.70 -5.71 4.70
N LYS A 8 -47.38 -5.85 3.56
CA LYS A 8 -46.82 -5.49 2.24
C LYS A 8 -46.78 -3.97 2.02
N ALA A 9 -47.76 -3.22 2.53
CA ALA A 9 -47.77 -1.76 2.46
C ALA A 9 -46.71 -1.11 3.38
N VAL A 10 -46.47 -1.67 4.56
CA VAL A 10 -45.40 -1.19 5.47
C VAL A 10 -44.01 -1.54 4.93
N ALA A 11 -43.81 -2.72 4.34
CA ALA A 11 -42.55 -3.05 3.66
C ALA A 11 -42.31 -2.14 2.45
N LEU A 12 -43.33 -1.87 1.63
CA LEU A 12 -43.22 -0.99 0.47
C LEU A 12 -42.99 0.49 0.85
N LEU A 13 -43.59 0.98 1.94
CA LEU A 13 -43.37 2.34 2.45
C LEU A 13 -42.01 2.52 3.12
N VAL A 14 -41.45 1.46 3.74
CA VAL A 14 -40.06 1.48 4.25
C VAL A 14 -39.05 1.45 3.10
N THR A 15 -39.34 0.70 2.02
CA THR A 15 -38.49 0.68 0.81
C THR A 15 -38.55 2.01 0.05
N ILE A 16 -39.73 2.66 -0.05
CA ILE A 16 -39.87 3.98 -0.68
C ILE A 16 -39.28 5.10 0.20
N GLY A 17 -39.36 4.99 1.53
CA GLY A 17 -38.72 5.93 2.46
C GLY A 17 -37.19 5.91 2.42
N VAL A 18 -36.58 4.75 2.16
CA VAL A 18 -35.12 4.61 1.98
C VAL A 18 -34.67 5.07 0.60
N LEU A 19 -35.50 4.90 -0.44
CA LEU A 19 -35.19 5.35 -1.81
C LEU A 19 -35.37 6.86 -2.03
N VAL A 20 -36.17 7.55 -1.22
CA VAL A 20 -36.46 8.99 -1.37
C VAL A 20 -35.61 9.88 -0.44
N LEU A 21 -34.95 9.31 0.58
CA LEU A 21 -34.06 10.05 1.51
C LEU A 21 -32.55 9.77 1.32
N GLY A 22 -32.17 8.92 0.35
CA GLY A 22 -30.77 8.64 0.01
C GLY A 22 -30.18 9.51 -1.12
N GLY A 23 -30.90 10.53 -1.59
CA GLY A 23 -30.51 11.38 -2.72
C GLY A 23 -29.87 12.70 -2.31
N ALA A 24 -28.69 12.66 -1.70
CA ALA A 24 -27.76 13.79 -1.54
C ALA A 24 -26.38 13.16 -1.29
N LEU A 25 -25.33 13.33 -2.07
CA LEU A 25 -24.97 14.15 -3.22
C LEU A 25 -24.15 13.22 -4.14
N PRO A 26 -24.16 13.36 -5.47
CA PRO A 26 -23.03 12.87 -6.24
C PRO A 26 -21.82 13.68 -5.75
N ALA A 27 -20.85 13.00 -5.14
CA ALA A 27 -19.50 13.51 -5.05
C ALA A 27 -19.11 13.96 -6.46
N ASP A 28 -18.56 15.17 -6.55
CA ASP A 28 -18.06 15.75 -7.79
C ASP A 28 -17.34 14.68 -8.60
N ALA A 29 -17.74 14.56 -9.86
CA ALA A 29 -17.06 13.75 -10.83
C ALA A 29 -15.58 14.11 -10.76
N VAL A 30 -14.76 13.16 -10.32
CA VAL A 30 -13.31 13.23 -10.39
C VAL A 30 -12.97 13.42 -11.86
N THR A 31 -12.70 14.67 -12.24
CA THR A 31 -12.14 15.00 -13.53
C THR A 31 -10.74 14.40 -13.59
N SER A 32 -10.62 13.27 -14.27
CA SER A 32 -9.35 12.82 -14.82
C SER A 32 -8.76 13.99 -15.64
N GLY A 33 -7.59 14.50 -15.23
CA GLY A 33 -6.78 15.37 -16.08
C GLY A 33 -6.65 16.85 -15.71
N VAL A 34 -6.86 17.28 -14.45
CA VAL A 34 -6.43 18.63 -14.04
C VAL A 34 -4.90 18.64 -13.89
N ARG A 35 -4.21 19.01 -14.96
CA ARG A 35 -2.74 18.99 -15.07
C ARG A 35 -2.07 20.25 -14.53
N GLU A 36 -2.85 21.25 -14.15
CA GLU A 36 -2.44 22.52 -13.55
C GLU A 36 -3.63 23.08 -12.76
N PRO A 37 -3.45 23.94 -11.75
CA PRO A 37 -4.59 24.52 -11.05
C PRO A 37 -5.44 25.36 -12.00
N ALA A 38 -6.76 25.34 -11.77
CA ALA A 38 -7.71 26.14 -12.52
C ALA A 38 -7.30 27.62 -12.56
N SER A 39 -7.69 28.33 -13.61
CA SER A 39 -7.32 29.75 -13.78
C SER A 39 -7.68 30.58 -12.53
N GLY A 40 -6.71 31.34 -12.02
CA GLY A 40 -6.86 32.15 -10.81
C GLY A 40 -6.84 31.38 -9.49
N LYS A 41 -6.54 30.07 -9.51
CA LYS A 41 -6.29 29.24 -8.33
C LYS A 41 -4.82 28.82 -8.27
N THR A 42 -4.37 28.47 -7.07
CA THR A 42 -2.96 28.19 -6.76
C THR A 42 -2.89 26.93 -5.91
N TRP A 43 -2.03 25.98 -6.30
CA TRP A 43 -1.71 24.86 -5.44
C TRP A 43 -0.86 25.33 -4.26
N PHE A 44 -1.01 24.70 -3.09
CA PHE A 44 -0.08 24.84 -1.97
C PHE A 44 0.34 23.49 -1.40
N GLY A 45 1.50 23.50 -0.74
CA GLY A 45 2.03 22.33 -0.06
C GLY A 45 3.26 22.60 0.79
N PRO A 46 3.56 21.74 1.77
CA PRO A 46 4.82 21.80 2.50
C PRO A 46 5.96 21.16 1.71
N ASP A 47 7.16 21.72 1.81
CA ASP A 47 8.42 21.01 1.57
C ASP A 47 8.78 20.27 2.88
N LEU A 48 8.45 18.98 2.93
CA LEU A 48 8.52 18.18 4.15
C LEU A 48 9.93 17.67 4.41
N ASP A 49 10.31 17.60 5.68
CA ASP A 49 11.34 16.67 6.10
C ASP A 49 10.76 15.24 6.17
N TRP A 50 10.86 14.51 5.05
CA TRP A 50 10.38 13.13 4.89
C TRP A 50 11.03 12.12 5.85
N GLY A 51 12.14 12.48 6.49
CA GLY A 51 12.76 11.68 7.53
C GLY A 51 12.01 11.75 8.87
N SER A 52 11.38 12.90 9.17
CA SER A 52 10.71 13.16 10.45
C SER A 52 9.19 13.30 10.35
N ASP A 53 8.62 13.41 9.14
CA ASP A 53 7.19 13.60 8.92
C ASP A 53 6.62 12.81 7.71
N SER A 54 5.33 12.97 7.45
CA SER A 54 4.60 12.38 6.32
C SER A 54 3.45 13.26 5.88
N PRO A 55 2.93 13.06 4.65
CA PRO A 55 1.65 13.62 4.22
C PRO A 55 0.53 13.45 5.26
N ASP A 56 0.29 12.24 5.79
CA ASP A 56 -0.78 12.00 6.77
C ASP A 56 -0.53 12.72 8.10
N GLY A 57 0.75 12.81 8.49
CA GLY A 57 1.19 13.55 9.66
C GLY A 57 0.95 15.05 9.53
N TYR A 58 1.21 15.62 8.36
CA TYR A 58 0.98 17.03 8.07
C TYR A 58 -0.52 17.34 7.95
N GLU A 59 -1.27 16.56 7.16
CA GLU A 59 -2.72 16.68 7.01
C GLU A 59 -3.42 16.63 8.37
N GLY A 60 -3.06 15.68 9.23
CA GLY A 60 -3.67 15.56 10.56
C GLY A 60 -3.38 16.73 11.50
N ARG A 61 -2.29 17.48 11.29
CA ARG A 61 -1.98 18.67 12.10
C ARG A 61 -2.54 19.97 11.50
N LEU A 62 -2.53 20.09 10.17
CA LEU A 62 -3.15 21.21 9.46
C LEU A 62 -4.68 21.11 9.53
N ASP A 63 -5.21 19.89 9.65
CA ASP A 63 -6.63 19.55 9.53
C ASP A 63 -7.19 20.00 8.17
N ALA A 64 -6.39 19.76 7.12
CA ALA A 64 -6.71 19.94 5.72
C ALA A 64 -5.68 19.22 4.83
N THR A 65 -6.11 18.72 3.67
CA THR A 65 -5.24 18.02 2.71
C THR A 65 -4.54 19.03 1.78
N PRO A 66 -3.20 19.10 1.76
CA PRO A 66 -2.45 19.89 0.76
C PRO A 66 -2.66 19.37 -0.67
N SER A 67 -2.55 20.27 -1.65
CA SER A 67 -2.58 19.89 -3.07
C SER A 67 -1.23 19.38 -3.60
N MET A 68 -0.13 19.69 -2.93
CA MET A 68 1.19 19.20 -3.31
C MET A 68 2.11 18.95 -2.10
N TYR A 69 3.21 18.25 -2.35
CA TYR A 69 4.28 18.01 -1.39
C TYR A 69 5.65 18.18 -2.05
N GLY A 70 6.56 18.91 -1.40
CA GLY A 70 7.96 19.01 -1.80
C GLY A 70 8.77 17.83 -1.27
N VAL A 71 9.70 17.31 -2.09
CA VAL A 71 10.70 16.32 -1.70
C VAL A 71 12.06 16.67 -2.28
N GLU A 72 13.12 16.48 -1.50
CA GLU A 72 14.51 16.62 -1.93
C GLU A 72 15.08 15.23 -2.22
N VAL A 73 15.69 15.03 -3.39
CA VAL A 73 16.20 13.73 -3.86
C VAL A 73 17.58 13.93 -4.48
N ALA A 74 18.56 13.13 -4.04
CA ALA A 74 19.92 13.19 -4.59
C ALA A 74 19.96 12.84 -6.10
N TYR A 75 20.83 13.54 -6.83
CA TYR A 75 21.06 13.35 -8.27
C TYR A 75 22.56 13.23 -8.60
N PRO A 76 23.00 12.25 -9.40
CA PRO A 76 22.23 11.24 -10.14
C PRO A 76 21.44 10.27 -9.27
N ILE A 77 20.29 9.81 -9.78
CA ILE A 77 19.42 8.88 -9.04
C ILE A 77 20.14 7.54 -8.89
N ASP A 78 20.55 7.23 -7.67
CA ASP A 78 21.02 5.91 -7.27
C ASP A 78 19.89 5.06 -6.67
N ARG A 79 20.20 3.88 -6.14
CA ARG A 79 19.16 3.01 -5.54
C ARG A 79 18.51 3.60 -4.28
N SER A 80 19.20 4.49 -3.57
CA SER A 80 18.64 5.11 -2.36
C SER A 80 17.66 6.21 -2.76
N ALA A 81 18.09 7.10 -3.65
CA ALA A 81 17.27 8.18 -4.21
C ALA A 81 16.01 7.65 -4.93
N GLU A 82 16.14 6.53 -5.66
CA GLU A 82 15.02 5.86 -6.31
C GLU A 82 13.96 5.38 -5.30
N ARG A 83 14.39 4.75 -4.20
CA ARG A 83 13.47 4.28 -3.14
C ARG A 83 12.78 5.44 -2.42
N GLU A 84 13.51 6.52 -2.18
CA GLU A 84 12.97 7.73 -1.56
C GLU A 84 11.90 8.36 -2.44
N LEU A 85 12.19 8.57 -3.73
CA LEU A 85 11.24 9.15 -4.66
C LEU A 85 9.98 8.28 -4.82
N LEU A 86 10.13 6.96 -4.95
CA LEU A 86 8.98 6.05 -5.04
C LEU A 86 8.15 6.04 -3.76
N ARG A 87 8.78 6.12 -2.58
CA ARG A 87 8.08 6.21 -1.29
C ARG A 87 7.31 7.52 -1.17
N ALA A 88 7.95 8.66 -1.48
CA ALA A 88 7.31 9.96 -1.44
C ALA A 88 6.12 10.05 -2.41
N THR A 89 6.29 9.49 -3.61
CA THR A 89 5.22 9.38 -4.62
C THR A 89 4.03 8.58 -4.10
N ARG A 90 4.24 7.39 -3.52
CA ARG A 90 3.15 6.57 -2.96
C ARG A 90 2.38 7.31 -1.86
N ALA A 91 3.10 7.99 -0.96
CA ALA A 91 2.49 8.74 0.12
C ALA A 91 1.69 9.96 -0.38
N ALA A 92 2.21 10.70 -1.36
CA ALA A 92 1.50 11.81 -1.99
C ALA A 92 0.27 11.33 -2.79
N ALA A 93 0.39 10.23 -3.54
CA ALA A 93 -0.70 9.63 -4.30
C ALA A 93 -1.85 9.15 -3.40
N ALA A 94 -1.57 8.69 -2.17
CA ALA A 94 -2.61 8.32 -1.22
C ALA A 94 -3.54 9.50 -0.83
N GLN A 95 -3.03 10.73 -0.90
CA GLN A 95 -3.78 11.96 -0.68
C GLN A 95 -4.26 12.63 -1.97
N GLY A 96 -3.87 12.11 -3.14
CA GLY A 96 -4.17 12.72 -4.44
C GLY A 96 -3.45 14.05 -4.61
N ALA A 97 -2.20 14.15 -4.14
CA ALA A 97 -1.38 15.35 -4.20
C ALA A 97 -0.28 15.23 -5.28
N VAL A 98 0.08 16.36 -5.88
CA VAL A 98 1.21 16.47 -6.83
C VAL A 98 2.54 16.52 -6.07
N LEU A 99 3.60 15.93 -6.62
CA LEU A 99 4.92 15.97 -5.99
C LEU A 99 5.81 17.01 -6.69
N VAL A 100 6.44 17.88 -5.89
CA VAL A 100 7.50 18.79 -6.32
C VAL A 100 8.84 18.15 -5.98
N VAL A 101 9.52 17.61 -7.00
CA VAL A 101 10.74 16.82 -6.85
C VAL A 101 11.97 17.69 -7.08
N SER A 102 12.72 17.95 -6.03
CA SER A 102 13.98 18.69 -6.08
C SER A 102 15.13 17.72 -6.31
N LEU A 103 15.66 17.70 -7.52
CA LEU A 103 16.82 16.87 -7.86
C LEU A 103 18.10 17.63 -7.51
N GLU A 104 18.81 17.15 -6.50
CA GLU A 104 19.96 17.82 -5.90
C GLU A 104 21.29 17.16 -6.31
N PRO A 105 22.11 17.82 -7.16
CA PRO A 105 23.40 17.26 -7.57
C PRO A 105 24.33 16.94 -6.41
N ASP A 106 24.66 15.66 -6.20
CA ASP A 106 25.62 15.20 -5.19
C ASP A 106 27.07 15.12 -5.72
N ARG A 107 27.25 15.40 -7.01
CA ARG A 107 28.53 15.40 -7.73
C ARG A 107 28.68 16.69 -8.53
N ALA A 108 29.89 16.92 -9.04
CA ALA A 108 30.16 18.08 -9.88
C ALA A 108 29.28 18.05 -11.14
N LEU A 109 28.62 19.18 -11.46
CA LEU A 109 27.72 19.27 -12.62
C LEU A 109 28.38 18.81 -13.93
N ARG A 110 29.70 19.05 -14.06
CA ARG A 110 30.49 18.64 -15.23
C ARG A 110 30.52 17.12 -15.46
N THR A 111 30.33 16.30 -14.43
CA THR A 111 30.36 14.83 -14.52
C THR A 111 29.00 14.20 -14.83
N LEU A 112 27.92 14.97 -14.76
CA LEU A 112 26.57 14.49 -15.06
C LEU A 112 26.46 14.16 -16.55
N THR A 113 25.86 13.00 -16.85
CA THR A 113 25.80 12.45 -18.20
C THR A 113 24.36 12.38 -18.72
N LYS A 114 24.21 12.16 -20.03
CA LYS A 114 22.90 11.85 -20.65
C LYS A 114 22.31 10.54 -20.12
N ALA A 115 23.13 9.60 -19.64
CA ALA A 115 22.64 8.36 -19.06
C ALA A 115 21.95 8.59 -17.71
N ASP A 116 22.49 9.50 -16.90
CA ASP A 116 21.87 9.91 -15.63
C ASP A 116 20.49 10.55 -15.88
N ALA A 117 20.41 11.44 -16.87
CA ALA A 117 19.16 12.07 -17.28
C ALA A 117 18.13 11.06 -17.80
N ARG A 118 18.56 10.06 -18.59
CA ARG A 118 17.69 8.97 -19.05
C ARG A 118 17.16 8.16 -17.88
N ARG A 119 18.02 7.78 -16.94
CA ARG A 119 17.61 7.01 -15.76
C ARG A 119 16.57 7.77 -14.94
N ALA A 120 16.78 9.06 -14.72
CA ALA A 120 15.81 9.89 -14.03
C ALA A 120 14.46 9.91 -14.76
N ASN A 121 14.46 10.18 -16.08
CA ASN A 121 13.21 10.19 -16.84
C ASN A 121 12.51 8.82 -16.87
N THR A 122 13.23 7.70 -16.96
CA THR A 122 12.63 6.37 -16.87
C THR A 122 11.87 6.18 -15.56
N LEU A 123 12.42 6.66 -14.45
CA LEU A 123 11.74 6.61 -13.16
C LEU A 123 10.50 7.54 -13.11
N LEU A 124 10.58 8.74 -13.69
CA LEU A 124 9.43 9.64 -13.80
C LEU A 124 8.30 9.03 -14.67
N GLN A 125 8.64 8.34 -15.76
CA GLN A 125 7.69 7.62 -16.60
C GLN A 125 7.04 6.45 -15.87
N GLU A 126 7.83 5.73 -15.05
CA GLU A 126 7.30 4.67 -14.21
C GLU A 126 6.28 5.21 -13.20
N ILE A 127 6.60 6.32 -12.53
CA ILE A 127 5.69 7.00 -11.60
C ILE A 127 4.41 7.44 -12.30
N HIS A 128 4.52 8.10 -13.45
CA HIS A 128 3.36 8.55 -14.21
C HIS A 128 2.46 7.38 -14.60
N ARG A 129 3.04 6.28 -15.11
CA ARG A 129 2.30 5.05 -15.43
C ARG A 129 1.61 4.43 -14.22
N GLN A 130 2.25 4.47 -13.04
CA GLN A 130 1.73 3.84 -11.82
C GLN A 130 0.56 4.62 -11.22
N TYR A 131 0.65 5.94 -11.15
CA TYR A 131 -0.29 6.75 -10.36
C TYR A 131 -1.08 7.78 -11.17
N ASP A 132 -0.85 7.89 -12.47
CA ASP A 132 -1.42 8.93 -13.34
C ASP A 132 -1.26 10.34 -12.74
N THR A 133 -0.12 10.58 -12.08
CA THR A 133 0.22 11.85 -11.44
C THR A 133 1.17 12.66 -12.30
N GLN A 134 1.08 13.99 -12.18
CA GLN A 134 2.10 14.90 -12.67
C GLN A 134 3.18 15.10 -11.61
N LEU A 135 4.41 15.40 -12.03
CA LEU A 135 5.54 15.76 -11.18
C LEU A 135 6.10 17.11 -11.63
N LEU A 136 6.37 18.01 -10.68
CA LEU A 136 7.12 19.25 -10.93
C LEU A 136 8.60 18.99 -10.58
N VAL A 137 9.47 18.93 -11.58
CA VAL A 137 10.88 18.54 -11.43
C VAL A 137 11.77 19.78 -11.35
N ARG A 138 12.20 20.10 -10.14
CA ARG A 138 13.10 21.20 -9.81
C ARG A 138 14.55 20.71 -9.80
N PHE A 139 15.27 20.90 -10.90
CA PHE A 139 16.68 20.49 -10.99
C PHE A 139 17.63 21.56 -10.45
N ALA A 140 18.46 21.19 -9.47
CA ALA A 140 19.51 22.04 -8.91
C ALA A 140 19.02 23.47 -8.57
N PRO A 141 17.99 23.60 -7.70
CA PRO A 141 17.41 24.91 -7.36
C PRO A 141 18.42 25.84 -6.69
N GLN A 142 18.12 27.13 -6.68
CA GLN A 142 18.96 28.18 -6.06
C GLN A 142 20.40 28.18 -6.62
N MET A 143 20.56 27.83 -7.91
CA MET A 143 21.84 27.74 -8.61
C MET A 143 22.61 29.05 -8.69
N ASN A 144 21.95 30.19 -8.49
CA ASN A 144 22.57 31.51 -8.37
C ASN A 144 23.08 31.82 -6.96
N GLY A 145 22.81 30.99 -5.96
CA GLY A 145 23.36 31.14 -4.60
C GLY A 145 24.80 30.64 -4.46
N THR A 146 25.49 31.08 -3.41
CA THR A 146 26.88 30.68 -3.09
C THR A 146 26.98 29.51 -2.11
N TRP A 147 25.89 29.08 -1.47
CA TRP A 147 25.86 28.08 -0.39
C TRP A 147 25.72 26.63 -0.89
N LEU A 148 25.26 26.42 -2.12
CA LEU A 148 25.07 25.08 -2.69
C LEU A 148 26.25 24.67 -3.56
N ARG A 149 26.53 23.36 -3.59
CA ARG A 149 27.65 22.83 -4.38
C ARG A 149 27.46 22.96 -5.89
N TRP A 150 26.24 23.10 -6.38
CA TRP A 150 25.96 23.40 -7.79
C TRP A 150 25.85 24.91 -8.07
N GLY A 151 25.87 25.73 -7.01
CA GLY A 151 25.79 27.18 -7.09
C GLY A 151 26.92 27.80 -7.92
N GLN A 152 26.63 28.96 -8.50
CA GLN A 152 27.58 29.81 -9.21
C GLN A 152 28.27 29.16 -10.43
N GLN A 153 27.62 28.18 -11.08
CA GLN A 153 28.18 27.46 -12.24
C GLN A 153 27.25 27.52 -13.47
N PRO A 154 27.01 28.71 -14.07
CA PRO A 154 26.01 28.88 -15.14
C PRO A 154 26.26 27.96 -16.35
N THR A 155 27.51 27.77 -16.78
CA THR A 155 27.82 26.93 -17.96
C THR A 155 27.44 25.48 -17.74
N GLN A 156 27.84 24.91 -16.61
CA GLN A 156 27.58 23.50 -16.33
C GLN A 156 26.12 23.26 -15.91
N PHE A 157 25.51 24.23 -15.23
CA PHE A 157 24.10 24.21 -14.88
C PHE A 157 23.22 24.14 -16.14
N ILE A 158 23.36 25.09 -17.08
CA ILE A 158 22.55 25.12 -18.31
C ILE A 158 22.72 23.82 -19.10
N ARG A 159 23.95 23.31 -19.21
CA ARG A 159 24.22 22.05 -19.91
C ARG A 159 23.50 20.86 -19.26
N ALA A 160 23.57 20.74 -17.94
CA ALA A 160 22.95 19.65 -17.20
C ALA A 160 21.41 19.76 -17.21
N PHE A 161 20.88 20.97 -17.00
CA PHE A 161 19.44 21.26 -17.05
C PHE A 161 18.85 20.90 -18.41
N ARG A 162 19.46 21.38 -19.51
CA ARG A 162 19.04 21.04 -20.88
C ARG A 162 19.12 19.54 -21.17
N ALA A 163 20.15 18.87 -20.66
CA ALA A 163 20.29 17.43 -20.84
C ALA A 163 19.14 16.66 -20.18
N LEU A 164 18.74 17.04 -18.96
CA LEU A 164 17.58 16.46 -18.26
C LEU A 164 16.27 16.82 -18.95
N ALA A 165 16.01 18.10 -19.21
CA ALA A 165 14.81 18.59 -19.87
C ALA A 165 14.58 17.88 -21.22
N SER A 166 15.64 17.71 -22.03
CA SER A 166 15.54 16.99 -23.30
C SER A 166 15.08 15.53 -23.17
N GLN A 167 15.39 14.86 -22.06
CA GLN A 167 14.92 13.50 -21.82
C GLN A 167 13.48 13.51 -21.32
N VAL A 168 13.13 14.43 -20.41
CA VAL A 168 11.77 14.60 -19.89
C VAL A 168 10.79 14.91 -21.02
N HIS A 169 11.06 15.95 -21.81
CA HIS A 169 10.21 16.38 -22.93
C HIS A 169 10.12 15.38 -24.08
N ALA A 170 11.16 14.57 -24.31
CA ALA A 170 11.11 13.49 -25.31
C ALA A 170 10.40 12.22 -24.79
N GLY A 171 10.15 12.14 -23.49
CA GLY A 171 9.48 11.01 -22.85
C GLY A 171 7.96 11.17 -22.76
N ASN A 172 7.32 10.21 -22.13
CA ASN A 172 5.89 10.21 -21.79
C ASN A 172 5.65 10.30 -20.27
N SER A 173 6.55 10.96 -19.52
CA SER A 173 6.41 11.10 -18.07
C SER A 173 5.40 12.17 -17.65
N ASP A 174 4.96 13.03 -18.59
CA ASP A 174 4.13 14.22 -18.34
C ASP A 174 4.69 15.18 -17.27
N ALA A 175 5.91 14.96 -16.79
CA ALA A 175 6.60 15.78 -15.82
C ALA A 175 6.94 17.16 -16.40
N ARG A 176 7.04 18.16 -15.51
CA ARG A 176 7.29 19.56 -15.85
C ARG A 176 8.59 20.04 -15.26
N MET A 177 9.50 20.56 -16.08
CA MET A 177 10.79 21.09 -15.67
C MET A 177 10.62 22.47 -15.03
N VAL A 178 11.09 22.61 -13.78
CA VAL A 178 11.05 23.85 -13.01
C VAL A 178 12.45 24.49 -12.95
N TRP A 179 12.60 25.71 -13.44
CA TRP A 179 13.81 26.52 -13.26
C TRP A 179 13.62 27.50 -12.11
N GLN A 180 14.30 27.27 -10.99
CA GLN A 180 14.07 28.01 -9.74
C GLN A 180 15.36 28.62 -9.16
N PRO A 181 15.68 29.89 -9.46
CA PRO A 181 16.70 30.66 -8.74
C PRO A 181 16.25 31.09 -7.33
N SER A 182 17.21 31.56 -6.53
CA SER A 182 16.99 32.30 -5.28
C SER A 182 16.79 33.79 -5.57
N TYR A 183 16.01 34.48 -4.74
CA TYR A 183 15.82 35.93 -4.83
C TYR A 183 17.16 36.69 -4.86
N GLY A 184 17.28 37.64 -5.79
CA GLY A 184 18.56 38.17 -6.29
C GLY A 184 19.20 39.26 -5.45
N ALA A 185 18.48 39.82 -4.46
CA ALA A 185 19.00 40.89 -3.64
C ALA A 185 20.29 40.47 -2.90
N GLY A 186 21.36 41.25 -3.09
CA GLY A 186 22.66 40.97 -2.51
C GLY A 186 23.57 40.06 -3.34
N TYR A 187 23.21 39.78 -4.60
CA TYR A 187 24.10 39.16 -5.58
C TYR A 187 25.43 39.94 -5.73
N PRO A 188 26.61 39.29 -5.89
CA PRO A 188 26.85 37.86 -6.11
C PRO A 188 26.76 36.96 -4.87
N PHE A 189 26.15 37.46 -3.79
CA PHE A 189 26.06 36.85 -2.47
C PHE A 189 27.44 36.72 -1.80
N GLY A 190 27.51 36.89 -0.48
CA GLY A 190 28.77 36.83 0.25
C GLY A 190 29.55 35.52 0.06
N SER A 191 30.81 35.50 0.50
CA SER A 191 31.76 34.40 0.30
C SER A 191 31.47 33.13 1.12
N SER A 192 30.23 32.90 1.54
CA SER A 192 29.83 31.89 2.54
C SER A 192 30.21 30.44 2.20
N ALA A 193 30.61 30.13 0.96
CA ALA A 193 31.28 28.87 0.63
C ALA A 193 32.43 28.97 -0.39
N GLY A 194 33.06 30.14 -0.55
CA GLY A 194 34.24 30.32 -1.42
C GLY A 194 34.00 30.10 -2.93
N ARG A 195 32.76 29.88 -3.38
CA ARG A 195 32.44 29.50 -4.77
C ARG A 195 32.85 30.54 -5.81
N LEU A 196 32.79 31.83 -5.44
CA LEU A 196 33.22 32.92 -6.31
C LEU A 196 34.74 32.90 -6.58
N ALA A 197 35.54 32.28 -5.71
CA ALA A 197 36.99 32.16 -5.89
C ALA A 197 37.40 31.01 -6.83
N ASP A 198 36.50 30.04 -7.05
CA ASP A 198 36.74 28.82 -7.85
C ASP A 198 36.10 28.89 -9.25
N LEU A 199 35.68 30.08 -9.70
CA LEU A 199 35.00 30.27 -10.99
C LEU A 199 35.94 30.02 -12.16
N SER A 200 35.43 29.37 -13.21
CA SER A 200 36.13 29.28 -14.48
C SER A 200 36.08 30.62 -15.21
N ALA A 201 37.07 30.94 -16.05
CA ALA A 201 37.06 32.18 -16.84
C ALA A 201 35.77 32.36 -17.66
N THR A 202 35.24 31.26 -18.22
CA THR A 202 33.96 31.26 -18.95
C THR A 202 32.76 31.56 -18.05
N ASP A 203 32.75 31.09 -16.80
CA ASP A 203 31.66 31.39 -15.87
C ASP A 203 31.79 32.83 -15.34
N THR A 204 33.00 33.32 -15.08
CA THR A 204 33.24 34.73 -14.71
C THR A 204 32.72 35.68 -15.79
N GLU A 205 33.05 35.43 -17.06
CA GLU A 205 32.56 36.25 -18.20
C GLU A 205 31.04 36.22 -18.34
N LYS A 206 30.38 35.10 -17.97
CA LYS A 206 28.91 35.00 -18.02
C LYS A 206 28.22 35.69 -16.86
N LEU A 207 28.86 35.72 -15.70
CA LEU A 207 28.32 36.34 -14.49
C LEU A 207 28.53 37.85 -14.50
N ASP A 208 29.56 38.34 -15.18
CA ASP A 208 29.79 39.77 -15.47
C ASP A 208 28.89 40.21 -16.64
N THR A 209 27.61 40.41 -16.33
CA THR A 209 26.57 40.71 -17.32
C THR A 209 26.63 42.15 -17.83
N ASN A 210 27.30 43.05 -17.11
CA ASN A 210 27.49 44.43 -17.52
C ASN A 210 28.85 44.65 -18.24
N GLY A 211 29.78 43.70 -18.16
CA GLY A 211 31.05 43.68 -18.87
C GLY A 211 32.13 44.61 -18.29
N ASP A 212 32.02 45.00 -17.01
CA ASP A 212 32.95 45.92 -16.35
C ASP A 212 34.14 45.21 -15.67
N GLY A 213 34.16 43.88 -15.72
CA GLY A 213 35.20 43.02 -15.13
C GLY A 213 35.04 42.79 -13.63
N GLN A 214 33.94 43.23 -13.01
CA GLN A 214 33.66 43.07 -11.58
C GLN A 214 32.30 42.44 -11.35
N LEU A 215 32.25 41.34 -10.57
CA LEU A 215 30.99 40.75 -10.14
C LEU A 215 30.39 41.57 -9.00
N THR A 216 29.31 42.30 -9.27
CA THR A 216 28.67 43.22 -8.32
C THR A 216 27.15 43.09 -8.36
N GLU A 217 26.45 43.85 -7.50
CA GLU A 217 24.99 43.95 -7.53
C GLU A 217 24.44 44.63 -8.81
N ALA A 218 25.32 45.18 -9.66
CA ALA A 218 24.93 45.70 -10.97
C ALA A 218 24.76 44.60 -12.03
N ASP A 219 25.15 43.37 -11.71
CA ASP A 219 24.96 42.21 -12.59
C ASP A 219 23.59 41.56 -12.42
N ASP A 220 23.06 40.99 -13.50
CA ASP A 220 21.81 40.24 -13.49
C ASP A 220 22.01 38.90 -12.75
N PRO A 221 21.33 38.70 -11.60
CA PRO A 221 21.53 37.52 -10.77
C PRO A 221 20.87 36.24 -11.33
N TYR A 222 20.13 36.36 -12.44
CA TYR A 222 19.28 35.30 -12.98
C TYR A 222 19.66 34.89 -14.40
N LEU A 223 19.84 35.87 -15.29
CA LEU A 223 20.02 35.65 -16.72
C LEU A 223 21.16 34.67 -17.07
N PRO A 224 22.33 34.68 -16.38
CA PRO A 224 23.41 33.73 -16.67
C PRO A 224 23.01 32.26 -16.51
N TYR A 225 21.96 31.97 -15.75
CA TYR A 225 21.47 30.62 -15.46
C TYR A 225 20.25 30.22 -16.29
N TRP A 226 19.70 31.10 -17.12
CA TRP A 226 18.50 30.81 -17.92
C TRP A 226 18.80 29.75 -18.99
N PRO A 227 18.18 28.55 -18.95
CA PRO A 227 18.47 27.49 -19.89
C PRO A 227 17.73 27.66 -21.23
N GLY A 228 16.84 28.64 -21.36
CA GLY A 228 16.03 28.88 -22.57
C GLY A 228 14.63 28.27 -22.48
N GLU A 229 13.68 28.90 -23.18
CA GLU A 229 12.24 28.57 -23.12
C GLU A 229 11.94 27.10 -23.46
N ALA A 230 12.60 26.54 -24.47
CA ALA A 230 12.39 25.16 -24.89
C ALA A 230 12.79 24.09 -23.84
N SER A 231 13.36 24.50 -22.70
CA SER A 231 13.76 23.58 -21.62
C SER A 231 12.96 23.77 -20.33
N VAL A 232 12.17 24.84 -20.21
CA VAL A 232 11.49 25.23 -18.96
C VAL A 232 9.98 25.17 -19.17
N ASP A 233 9.30 24.44 -18.29
CA ASP A 233 7.83 24.41 -18.29
C ASP A 233 7.25 25.31 -17.19
N TRP A 234 7.97 25.45 -16.07
CA TRP A 234 7.60 26.29 -14.93
C TRP A 234 8.81 27.12 -14.49
N VAL A 235 8.58 28.38 -14.16
CA VAL A 235 9.57 29.21 -13.47
C VAL A 235 9.35 29.08 -11.98
N GLY A 236 10.40 29.14 -11.18
CA GLY A 236 10.29 29.22 -9.73
C GLY A 236 11.08 30.36 -9.15
N LEU A 237 10.78 30.73 -7.91
CA LEU A 237 11.60 31.66 -7.14
C LEU A 237 11.66 31.20 -5.67
N SER A 238 12.86 31.01 -5.13
CA SER A 238 13.05 30.83 -3.69
C SER A 238 13.09 32.19 -3.00
N MET A 239 12.14 32.43 -2.11
CA MET A 239 11.98 33.68 -1.36
C MET A 239 11.60 33.38 0.09
N PHE A 240 12.55 33.54 1.01
CA PHE A 240 12.36 33.20 2.43
C PHE A 240 12.47 34.43 3.34
N TYR A 241 11.78 34.38 4.48
CA TYR A 241 11.92 35.35 5.56
C TYR A 241 12.86 34.83 6.64
N PHE A 242 13.99 35.52 6.80
CA PHE A 242 15.05 35.16 7.76
C PHE A 242 15.11 36.05 9.01
N GLY A 243 14.25 37.07 9.14
CA GLY A 243 14.23 37.96 10.31
C GLY A 243 15.44 38.90 10.46
N LYS A 244 16.11 39.27 9.35
CA LYS A 244 17.39 40.01 9.34
C LYS A 244 17.28 41.54 9.49
N GLY A 245 16.14 42.07 9.94
CA GLY A 245 15.93 43.53 10.06
C GLY A 245 15.70 44.21 8.71
N ALA A 246 15.93 45.53 8.64
CA ALA A 246 15.55 46.38 7.51
C ALA A 246 16.23 45.98 6.19
N ALA A 247 15.55 46.25 5.06
CA ALA A 247 15.99 45.90 3.71
C ALA A 247 17.45 46.29 3.39
N THR A 248 17.90 47.44 3.89
CA THR A 248 19.26 48.00 3.65
C THR A 248 20.38 47.26 4.39
N GLU A 249 20.04 46.45 5.40
CA GLU A 249 20.99 45.71 6.23
C GLU A 249 21.07 44.24 5.80
N ALA A 250 19.94 43.64 5.40
CA ALA A 250 19.79 42.21 5.19
C ALA A 250 20.28 41.66 3.84
N ALA A 251 20.29 42.47 2.77
CA ALA A 251 20.57 41.99 1.41
C ALA A 251 22.05 41.65 1.21
N GLY A 252 22.37 40.39 0.93
CA GLY A 252 23.73 39.93 0.57
C GLY A 252 24.77 39.96 1.68
N ARG A 253 24.39 40.38 2.90
CA ARG A 253 25.29 40.54 4.05
C ARG A 253 25.02 39.51 5.13
N ASP A 254 26.09 39.14 5.84
CA ASP A 254 26.04 38.26 6.99
C ASP A 254 25.58 39.05 8.24
N VAL A 255 24.30 39.41 8.25
CA VAL A 255 23.65 40.01 9.43
C VAL A 255 23.11 38.89 10.31
N PRO A 256 23.61 38.73 11.54
CA PRO A 256 23.16 37.66 12.43
C PRO A 256 21.74 37.94 12.93
N LEU A 257 20.90 36.92 12.93
CA LEU A 257 19.60 36.96 13.59
C LEU A 257 19.77 37.12 15.10
N THR A 258 19.24 38.22 15.66
CA THR A 258 19.35 38.56 17.10
C THR A 258 18.01 38.60 17.84
N ARG A 259 16.88 38.73 17.12
CA ARG A 259 15.51 38.73 17.65
C ARG A 259 14.54 38.15 16.62
N ASN A 260 13.38 37.65 17.04
CA ASN A 260 12.27 37.32 16.15
C ASN A 260 11.42 38.58 15.93
N ASP A 261 11.37 39.08 14.70
CA ASP A 261 10.60 40.27 14.34
C ASP A 261 9.53 39.93 13.30
N VAL A 262 8.36 40.57 13.38
CA VAL A 262 7.35 40.50 12.32
C VAL A 262 7.93 41.15 11.03
N PRO A 263 7.69 40.56 9.84
CA PRO A 263 8.12 41.16 8.58
C PRO A 263 7.61 42.59 8.40
N GLU A 264 8.36 43.42 7.66
CA GLU A 264 7.88 44.75 7.32
C GLU A 264 6.63 44.66 6.44
N SER A 265 5.75 45.67 6.55
CA SER A 265 4.60 45.76 5.65
C SER A 265 5.06 45.89 4.20
N ASP A 266 4.42 45.16 3.30
CA ASP A 266 4.71 45.13 1.87
C ASP A 266 6.09 44.57 1.49
N GLU A 267 6.82 43.93 2.41
CA GLU A 267 8.12 43.31 2.13
C GLU A 267 8.05 42.33 0.93
N VAL A 268 7.06 41.44 0.89
CA VAL A 268 6.90 40.48 -0.23
C VAL A 268 6.62 41.22 -1.54
N ALA A 269 5.75 42.22 -1.53
CA ALA A 269 5.43 43.02 -2.70
C ALA A 269 6.66 43.78 -3.22
N GLN A 270 7.46 44.36 -2.32
CA GLN A 270 8.72 45.01 -2.65
C GLN A 270 9.78 44.04 -3.19
N ARG A 271 9.75 42.77 -2.77
CA ARG A 271 10.62 41.73 -3.36
C ARG A 271 10.19 41.39 -4.78
N PHE A 272 8.90 41.26 -5.07
CA PHE A 272 8.42 41.08 -6.44
C PHE A 272 8.70 42.29 -7.33
N ALA A 273 8.67 43.50 -6.77
CA ALA A 273 9.07 44.73 -7.44
C ALA A 273 10.60 44.91 -7.58
N GLU A 274 11.40 43.97 -7.05
CA GLU A 274 12.87 44.05 -6.98
C GLU A 274 13.39 45.37 -6.37
N THR A 275 12.69 45.90 -5.37
CA THR A 275 13.11 47.08 -4.60
C THR A 275 13.64 46.71 -3.23
N TRP A 276 13.19 45.59 -2.66
CA TRP A 276 13.64 45.14 -1.35
C TRP A 276 15.08 44.61 -1.41
N GLY A 277 16.02 45.36 -0.83
CA GLY A 277 17.43 44.96 -0.75
C GLY A 277 18.25 45.22 -2.02
N TYR A 278 17.65 45.81 -3.05
CA TYR A 278 18.35 46.22 -4.26
C TYR A 278 18.91 47.65 -4.09
N GLN A 279 20.17 47.86 -4.41
CA GLN A 279 20.78 49.19 -4.40
C GLN A 279 20.36 50.07 -5.59
N ARG A 280 19.84 49.45 -6.67
CA ARG A 280 19.38 50.12 -7.89
C ARG A 280 18.10 49.47 -8.39
N ALA A 281 17.19 50.31 -8.88
CA ALA A 281 15.97 49.85 -9.54
C ALA A 281 16.32 49.00 -10.77
N GLN A 282 15.66 47.86 -10.92
CA GLN A 282 15.78 47.00 -12.09
C GLN A 282 14.88 47.52 -13.21
N PRO A 283 15.30 47.41 -14.49
CA PRO A 283 14.52 47.89 -15.63
C PRO A 283 13.25 47.06 -15.87
N GLU A 284 13.29 45.76 -15.59
CA GLU A 284 12.17 44.83 -15.66
C GLU A 284 12.27 43.88 -14.46
N THR A 285 11.12 43.54 -13.86
CA THR A 285 11.09 42.64 -12.70
C THR A 285 11.41 41.19 -13.08
N PHE A 286 11.68 40.33 -12.10
CA PHE A 286 11.88 38.90 -12.34
C PHE A 286 10.69 38.24 -13.05
N THR A 287 9.46 38.57 -12.62
CA THR A 287 8.24 37.97 -13.20
C THR A 287 8.02 38.46 -14.63
N GLU A 288 8.27 39.73 -14.93
CA GLU A 288 8.22 40.28 -16.29
C GLU A 288 9.23 39.60 -17.21
N ARG A 289 10.46 39.37 -16.74
CA ARG A 289 11.53 38.78 -17.56
C ARG A 289 11.37 37.28 -17.83
N PHE A 290 10.87 36.52 -16.85
CA PHE A 290 10.96 35.06 -16.88
C PHE A 290 9.62 34.33 -16.74
N ALA A 291 8.60 34.91 -16.08
CA ALA A 291 7.32 34.25 -15.84
C ALA A 291 6.20 34.86 -16.70
N ALA A 292 5.58 35.95 -16.24
CA ALA A 292 4.45 36.62 -16.90
C ALA A 292 4.77 37.05 -18.33
N GLY A 293 5.95 37.63 -18.59
CA GLY A 293 6.35 38.04 -19.95
C GLY A 293 6.61 36.89 -20.92
N ARG A 294 6.64 35.65 -20.42
CA ARG A 294 6.82 34.41 -21.22
C ARG A 294 5.62 33.47 -21.15
N ASP A 295 4.53 33.88 -20.50
CA ASP A 295 3.34 33.05 -20.23
C ASP A 295 3.68 31.72 -19.54
N LEU A 296 4.67 31.75 -18.63
CA LEU A 296 5.08 30.58 -17.87
C LEU A 296 4.48 30.60 -16.46
N PRO A 297 3.91 29.47 -15.98
CA PRO A 297 3.45 29.35 -14.61
C PRO A 297 4.62 29.41 -13.63
N MET A 298 4.35 29.97 -12.45
CA MET A 298 5.34 30.21 -11.41
C MET A 298 5.08 29.36 -10.16
N LEU A 299 6.16 28.75 -9.66
CA LEU A 299 6.24 28.08 -8.36
C LEU A 299 7.01 28.95 -7.36
N LEU A 300 6.33 29.51 -6.38
CA LEU A 300 6.96 30.27 -5.29
C LEU A 300 7.37 29.31 -4.17
N ASP A 301 8.65 29.30 -3.82
CA ASP A 301 9.18 28.48 -2.73
C ASP A 301 9.55 29.40 -1.56
N THR A 302 8.87 29.24 -0.43
CA THR A 302 8.89 30.22 0.65
C THR A 302 8.81 29.60 2.05
N GLY A 303 8.90 30.45 3.08
CA GLY A 303 8.94 30.05 4.48
C GLY A 303 9.30 31.24 5.35
N ALA A 304 8.92 31.16 6.63
CA ALA A 304 9.26 32.15 7.63
C ALA A 304 9.94 31.47 8.82
N LEU A 305 11.19 31.86 9.02
CA LEU A 305 12.02 31.35 10.10
C LEU A 305 11.51 31.84 11.45
N TYR A 306 11.53 30.95 12.44
CA TYR A 306 11.39 31.33 13.85
C TYR A 306 12.44 30.62 14.71
N ASP A 307 13.12 31.35 15.58
CA ASP A 307 14.11 30.79 16.50
C ASP A 307 13.62 30.88 17.94
N HIS A 308 13.23 29.73 18.52
CA HIS A 308 12.70 29.65 19.89
C HIS A 308 13.71 30.06 20.98
N SER A 309 15.00 30.20 20.65
CA SER A 309 16.02 30.68 21.59
C SER A 309 16.11 32.20 21.71
N LEU A 310 15.45 32.94 20.80
CA LEU A 310 15.44 34.39 20.77
C LEU A 310 14.14 34.97 21.33
N GLY A 311 14.23 36.16 21.92
CA GLY A 311 13.05 36.97 22.26
C GLY A 311 12.47 37.66 21.02
N GLY A 312 11.45 38.50 21.23
CA GLY A 312 10.81 39.27 20.16
C GLY A 312 9.31 39.02 20.06
N ASP A 313 8.79 39.14 18.85
CA ASP A 313 7.40 38.88 18.51
C ASP A 313 7.05 37.39 18.61
N ALA A 314 5.77 37.09 18.83
CA ALA A 314 5.28 35.73 18.93
C ALA A 314 5.36 35.00 17.58
N GLU A 315 5.65 33.70 17.59
CA GLU A 315 5.76 32.85 16.40
C GLU A 315 4.60 33.03 15.41
N LEU A 316 3.36 33.05 15.92
CA LEU A 316 2.18 33.27 15.09
C LEU A 316 2.26 34.60 14.33
N LEU A 317 2.63 35.70 14.99
CA LEU A 317 2.67 37.02 14.35
C LEU A 317 3.75 37.08 13.27
N VAL A 318 4.92 36.49 13.52
CA VAL A 318 6.03 36.44 12.54
C VAL A 318 5.61 35.65 11.30
N LYS A 319 5.12 34.43 11.50
CA LYS A 319 4.73 33.53 10.41
C LYS A 319 3.50 34.05 9.67
N GLN A 320 2.51 34.57 10.39
CA GLN A 320 1.29 35.14 9.82
C GLN A 320 1.53 36.44 9.07
N GLY A 321 2.43 37.29 9.58
CA GLY A 321 2.86 38.50 8.88
C GLY A 321 3.48 38.17 7.52
N TRP A 322 4.23 37.08 7.41
CA TRP A 322 4.80 36.63 6.14
C TRP A 322 3.78 35.97 5.21
N TRP A 323 3.07 34.93 5.68
CA TRP A 323 2.18 34.18 4.78
C TRP A 323 1.01 35.02 4.27
N ARG A 324 0.53 36.02 5.02
CA ARG A 324 -0.53 36.91 4.53
C ARG A 324 -0.05 37.77 3.37
N GLN A 325 1.19 38.27 3.43
CA GLN A 325 1.79 38.97 2.30
C GLN A 325 2.01 38.04 1.10
N VAL A 326 2.33 36.77 1.33
CA VAL A 326 2.37 35.76 0.25
C VAL A 326 0.98 35.54 -0.37
N ILE A 327 -0.08 35.44 0.45
CA ILE A 327 -1.46 35.33 -0.02
C ILE A 327 -1.86 36.57 -0.84
N ASP A 328 -1.42 37.76 -0.44
CA ASP A 328 -1.64 39.00 -1.20
C ASP A 328 -0.88 38.97 -2.53
N ALA A 329 0.39 38.57 -2.54
CA ALA A 329 1.18 38.44 -3.76
C ALA A 329 0.56 37.44 -4.75
N VAL A 330 -0.01 36.32 -4.29
CA VAL A 330 -0.75 35.37 -5.15
C VAL A 330 -1.97 36.00 -5.81
N ARG A 331 -2.60 37.00 -5.18
CA ARG A 331 -3.73 37.73 -5.79
C ARG A 331 -3.26 38.68 -6.89
N ASP A 332 -2.12 39.32 -6.69
CA ASP A 332 -1.58 40.34 -7.60
C ASP A 332 -0.77 39.73 -8.75
N HIS A 333 -0.22 38.52 -8.55
CA HIS A 333 0.59 37.77 -9.51
C HIS A 333 -0.10 36.46 -9.93
N PRO A 334 -1.04 36.49 -10.89
CA PRO A 334 -1.82 35.31 -11.31
C PRO A 334 -0.97 34.22 -12.00
N GLU A 335 0.26 34.53 -12.38
CA GLU A 335 1.27 33.56 -12.82
C GLU A 335 1.69 32.62 -11.68
N ILE A 336 1.53 32.99 -10.40
CA ILE A 336 1.83 32.11 -9.25
C ILE A 336 0.77 31.01 -9.15
N ARG A 337 1.10 29.86 -9.75
CA ARG A 337 0.24 28.68 -9.82
C ARG A 337 0.58 27.66 -8.73
N GLY A 338 1.72 27.77 -8.06
CA GLY A 338 2.07 26.94 -6.90
C GLY A 338 2.83 27.70 -5.82
N VAL A 339 2.59 27.37 -4.56
CA VAL A 339 3.40 27.84 -3.42
C VAL A 339 3.83 26.68 -2.52
N THR A 340 5.14 26.44 -2.43
CA THR A 340 5.72 25.52 -1.44
C THR A 340 6.17 26.26 -0.19
N TYR A 341 5.88 25.71 0.98
CA TYR A 341 6.30 26.26 2.27
C TYR A 341 7.29 25.29 2.94
N ILE A 342 8.49 25.74 3.32
CA ILE A 342 9.41 24.90 4.09
C ILE A 342 8.72 24.47 5.40
N ASP A 343 8.58 23.18 5.65
CA ASP A 343 8.03 22.63 6.90
C ASP A 343 9.06 21.68 7.55
N ALA A 344 10.16 22.25 8.04
CA ALA A 344 11.25 21.51 8.67
C ALA A 344 11.94 22.32 9.79
N ILE A 345 12.70 21.63 10.65
CA ILE A 345 13.70 22.30 11.50
C ILE A 345 15.04 22.20 10.78
N ARG A 346 15.63 23.34 10.45
CA ARG A 346 16.90 23.41 9.71
C ARG A 346 17.92 24.23 10.50
N ARG A 347 19.21 23.96 10.31
CA ARG A 347 20.25 24.82 10.85
C ARG A 347 20.60 25.85 9.80
N GLU A 348 20.38 27.11 10.14
CA GLU A 348 20.50 28.21 9.17
C GLU A 348 21.74 29.04 9.47
N PRO A 349 22.66 29.23 8.51
CA PRO A 349 23.79 30.15 8.65
C PRO A 349 23.35 31.55 9.13
N GLU A 350 22.23 32.04 8.61
CA GLU A 350 21.58 33.32 8.96
C GLU A 350 21.19 33.42 10.44
N ALA A 351 20.87 32.27 11.06
CA ALA A 351 20.61 32.15 12.48
C ALA A 351 21.87 31.76 13.27
N GLY A 352 23.08 32.02 12.76
CA GLY A 352 24.33 31.61 13.39
C GLY A 352 24.44 30.09 13.53
N ASN A 353 23.91 29.35 12.55
CA ASN A 353 23.83 27.88 12.52
C ASN A 353 23.00 27.26 13.66
N ARG A 354 22.11 28.03 14.28
CA ARG A 354 21.13 27.56 15.27
C ARG A 354 19.95 26.84 14.58
N PRO A 355 19.25 25.94 15.30
CA PRO A 355 18.05 25.31 14.77
C PRO A 355 16.90 26.33 14.63
N ALA A 356 16.53 26.60 13.38
CA ALA A 356 15.40 27.41 12.97
C ALA A 356 14.16 26.54 12.74
N ASP A 357 13.01 26.97 13.23
CA ASP A 357 11.72 26.29 13.06
C ASP A 357 10.89 26.95 11.95
N TRP A 358 10.93 26.35 10.76
CA TRP A 358 10.17 26.81 9.60
C TRP A 358 8.73 26.31 9.59
N ARG A 359 8.36 25.37 10.47
CA ARG A 359 7.10 24.62 10.36
C ARG A 359 5.86 25.46 10.64
N PHE A 360 4.84 25.36 9.79
CA PHE A 360 3.56 26.05 9.96
C PHE A 360 2.51 25.15 10.60
N ALA A 361 2.59 23.84 10.38
CA ALA A 361 1.59 22.89 10.86
C ALA A 361 1.89 22.35 12.27
N LYS A 362 3.01 22.70 12.92
CA LYS A 362 3.39 22.05 14.18
C LYS A 362 2.59 22.52 15.40
N ALA A 363 2.39 23.84 15.55
CA ALA A 363 1.67 24.42 16.67
C ALA A 363 0.18 24.59 16.29
N PRO A 364 -0.78 24.08 17.09
CA PRO A 364 -2.21 24.11 16.72
C PRO A 364 -2.75 25.52 16.41
N GLY A 365 -2.28 26.54 17.15
CA GLY A 365 -2.66 27.94 16.90
C GLY A 365 -2.12 28.50 15.58
N VAL A 366 -0.91 28.11 15.19
CA VAL A 366 -0.28 28.51 13.92
C VAL A 366 -0.94 27.75 12.76
N ALA A 367 -1.10 26.44 12.88
CA ALA A 367 -1.71 25.58 11.88
C ALA A 367 -3.16 25.99 11.58
N GLY A 368 -3.98 26.20 12.62
CA GLY A 368 -5.36 26.64 12.48
C GLY A 368 -5.48 28.02 11.83
N SER A 369 -4.60 28.96 12.19
CA SER A 369 -4.59 30.32 11.60
C SER A 369 -4.15 30.28 10.14
N PHE A 370 -3.10 29.51 9.83
CA PHE A 370 -2.62 29.33 8.45
C PHE A 370 -3.71 28.73 7.56
N ARG A 371 -4.34 27.64 7.99
CA ARG A 371 -5.48 27.05 7.25
C ARG A 371 -6.61 28.06 7.04
N THR A 372 -6.98 28.80 8.08
CA THR A 372 -8.09 29.77 8.01
C THR A 372 -7.78 30.86 6.98
N ASP A 373 -6.58 31.48 7.05
CA ASP A 373 -6.18 32.53 6.11
C ASP A 373 -6.11 32.00 4.65
N LEU A 374 -5.62 30.77 4.44
CA LEU A 374 -5.64 30.12 3.11
C LEU A 374 -7.06 29.92 2.58
N GLN A 375 -7.99 29.45 3.42
CA GLN A 375 -9.39 29.23 3.05
C GLN A 375 -10.11 30.55 2.75
N GLU A 376 -9.89 31.59 3.57
CA GLU A 376 -10.49 32.91 3.39
C GLU A 376 -10.03 33.60 2.11
N SER A 377 -8.83 33.30 1.61
CA SER A 377 -8.33 33.88 0.36
C SER A 377 -9.13 33.45 -0.88
N ASP A 378 -9.78 32.28 -0.83
CA ASP A 378 -10.37 31.59 -1.98
C ASP A 378 -9.43 31.49 -3.21
N ARG A 379 -8.11 31.49 -3.00
CA ARG A 379 -7.11 31.29 -4.07
C ARG A 379 -6.47 29.92 -4.01
N PHE A 380 -6.31 29.36 -2.82
CA PHE A 380 -5.60 28.10 -2.63
C PHE A 380 -6.51 26.88 -2.78
N VAL A 381 -6.01 25.89 -3.52
CA VAL A 381 -6.69 24.60 -3.74
C VAL A 381 -6.25 23.60 -2.68
N PHE A 382 -7.20 23.01 -1.98
CA PHE A 382 -6.98 21.87 -1.10
C PHE A 382 -7.16 20.56 -1.89
N GLY A 383 -6.46 19.50 -1.49
CA GLY A 383 -6.52 18.19 -2.13
C GLY A 383 -7.88 17.48 -1.95
N PRO A 384 -8.13 16.40 -2.71
CA PRO A 384 -7.25 15.82 -3.73
C PRO A 384 -7.30 16.59 -5.06
N VAL A 385 -6.15 16.72 -5.72
CA VAL A 385 -5.99 17.30 -7.08
C VAL A 385 -5.65 16.26 -8.15
N THR A 386 -5.26 15.05 -7.74
CA THR A 386 -5.09 13.86 -8.58
C THR A 386 -5.95 12.69 -8.06
N GLU A 387 -6.02 11.59 -8.80
CA GLU A 387 -6.70 10.37 -8.34
C GLU A 387 -6.03 9.85 -7.05
N ARG A 388 -6.83 9.54 -6.03
CA ARG A 388 -6.30 8.98 -4.77
C ARG A 388 -6.02 7.50 -4.92
N VAL A 389 -4.83 7.08 -4.48
CA VAL A 389 -4.39 5.68 -4.43
C VAL A 389 -4.24 5.26 -2.97
N THR A 390 -5.33 4.77 -2.39
CA THR A 390 -5.47 4.52 -0.96
C THR A 390 -4.90 3.16 -0.52
N PRO A 391 -4.50 3.01 0.76
CA PRO A 391 -4.13 1.70 1.31
C PRO A 391 -5.26 0.66 1.24
N GLN A 392 -6.52 1.10 1.30
CA GLN A 392 -7.69 0.22 1.18
C GLN A 392 -7.78 -0.38 -0.23
N GLN A 393 -7.57 0.42 -1.27
CA GLN A 393 -7.42 -0.08 -2.65
C GLN A 393 -6.22 -1.03 -2.76
N GLY A 394 -5.14 -0.79 -2.02
CA GLY A 394 -4.01 -1.72 -1.95
C GLY A 394 -4.39 -3.08 -1.37
N ALA A 395 -5.14 -3.09 -0.28
CA ALA A 395 -5.67 -4.33 0.30
C ALA A 395 -6.63 -5.05 -0.67
N GLU A 396 -7.48 -4.31 -1.37
CA GLU A 396 -8.37 -4.84 -2.41
C GLU A 396 -7.61 -5.36 -3.63
N ALA A 397 -6.55 -4.67 -4.06
CA ALA A 397 -5.73 -5.07 -5.18
C ALA A 397 -5.03 -6.40 -4.92
N THR A 398 -4.71 -6.74 -3.67
CA THR A 398 -4.20 -8.10 -3.35
C THR A 398 -5.22 -9.22 -3.68
N ASN A 399 -6.49 -8.86 -3.89
CA ASN A 399 -7.57 -9.74 -4.33
C ASN A 399 -7.62 -9.85 -5.87
N GLN A 400 -6.66 -10.54 -6.49
CA GLN A 400 -6.52 -10.62 -7.95
C GLN A 400 -7.46 -11.67 -8.58
N GLN A 401 -8.33 -11.24 -9.51
CA GLN A 401 -9.21 -12.09 -10.32
C GLN A 401 -8.52 -12.59 -11.58
N LEU A 402 -7.88 -13.77 -11.50
CA LEU A 402 -7.38 -14.44 -12.70
C LEU A 402 -8.54 -14.73 -13.68
N ASP A 403 -8.66 -13.90 -14.71
CA ASP A 403 -9.62 -14.07 -15.80
C ASP A 403 -9.26 -15.34 -16.58
N THR A 404 -10.17 -16.32 -16.67
CA THR A 404 -10.17 -17.49 -17.57
C THR A 404 -11.23 -18.52 -17.14
N GLY A 405 -12.51 -18.19 -17.36
CA GLY A 405 -13.64 -19.06 -16.99
C GLY A 405 -13.76 -20.39 -17.76
N GLY A 406 -12.98 -20.61 -18.84
CA GLY A 406 -13.03 -21.84 -19.64
C GLY A 406 -12.11 -22.96 -19.10
N ASP A 407 -10.80 -22.77 -19.22
CA ASP A 407 -9.81 -23.80 -18.88
C ASP A 407 -9.84 -24.16 -17.38
N GLN A 408 -10.08 -23.17 -16.52
CA GLN A 408 -10.15 -23.40 -15.07
C GLN A 408 -11.38 -24.21 -14.68
N MET A 409 -12.55 -23.91 -15.27
CA MET A 409 -13.77 -24.65 -14.98
C MET A 409 -13.68 -26.10 -15.47
N ALA A 410 -13.06 -26.32 -16.64
CA ALA A 410 -12.80 -27.67 -17.13
C ALA A 410 -11.92 -28.46 -16.15
N TRP A 411 -10.91 -27.81 -15.60
CA TRP A 411 -10.06 -28.43 -14.58
C TRP A 411 -10.81 -28.80 -13.30
N ILE A 412 -11.71 -27.93 -12.81
CA ILE A 412 -12.58 -28.21 -11.65
C ILE A 412 -13.43 -29.45 -11.91
N VAL A 413 -14.07 -29.53 -13.07
CA VAL A 413 -14.91 -30.67 -13.48
C VAL A 413 -14.10 -31.96 -13.49
N TRP A 414 -12.94 -31.97 -14.16
CA TRP A 414 -12.11 -33.18 -14.28
C TRP A 414 -11.55 -33.63 -12.94
N LEU A 415 -11.19 -32.69 -12.07
CA LEU A 415 -10.71 -33.00 -10.74
C LEU A 415 -11.84 -33.56 -9.87
N ALA A 416 -13.05 -32.99 -9.92
CA ALA A 416 -14.22 -33.53 -9.24
C ALA A 416 -14.58 -34.94 -9.74
N ALA A 417 -14.57 -35.16 -11.06
CA ALA A 417 -14.81 -36.47 -11.66
C ALA A 417 -13.76 -37.49 -11.24
N GLY A 418 -12.47 -37.15 -11.33
CA GLY A 418 -11.36 -38.00 -10.90
C GLY A 418 -11.46 -38.36 -9.41
N LEU A 419 -11.74 -37.38 -8.55
CA LEU A 419 -11.93 -37.58 -7.11
C LEU A 419 -13.15 -38.47 -6.82
N ALA A 420 -14.25 -38.32 -7.54
CA ALA A 420 -15.43 -39.18 -7.40
C ALA A 420 -15.13 -40.63 -7.81
N VAL A 421 -14.36 -40.84 -8.89
CA VAL A 421 -13.90 -42.18 -9.30
C VAL A 421 -13.02 -42.80 -8.21
N VAL A 422 -12.03 -42.05 -7.70
CA VAL A 422 -11.15 -42.53 -6.61
C VAL A 422 -11.96 -42.80 -5.34
N PHE A 423 -12.98 -42.00 -5.04
CA PHE A 423 -13.90 -42.24 -3.93
C PHE A 423 -14.65 -43.57 -4.08
N VAL A 424 -15.22 -43.86 -5.26
CA VAL A 424 -15.89 -45.15 -5.53
C VAL A 424 -14.91 -46.31 -5.43
N LEU A 425 -13.71 -46.16 -6.01
CA LEU A 425 -12.64 -47.15 -5.90
C LEU A 425 -12.22 -47.37 -4.44
N SER A 426 -12.18 -46.32 -3.60
CA SER A 426 -11.89 -46.46 -2.17
C SER A 426 -12.91 -47.37 -1.47
N GLY A 427 -14.17 -47.36 -1.90
CA GLY A 427 -15.20 -48.27 -1.40
C GLY A 427 -14.91 -49.74 -1.76
N LEU A 428 -14.42 -49.99 -2.97
CA LEU A 428 -14.02 -51.32 -3.46
C LEU A 428 -12.74 -51.80 -2.76
N PHE A 429 -11.66 -51.02 -2.80
CA PHE A 429 -10.37 -51.33 -2.18
C PHE A 429 -10.47 -51.43 -0.65
N GLY A 430 -11.34 -50.65 -0.02
CA GLY A 430 -11.61 -50.77 1.41
C GLY A 430 -12.17 -52.13 1.83
N ARG A 431 -12.74 -52.89 0.89
CA ARG A 431 -13.15 -54.30 1.08
C ARG A 431 -12.03 -55.27 0.71
N LEU A 432 -11.33 -55.02 -0.39
CA LEU A 432 -10.31 -55.93 -0.93
C LEU A 432 -9.00 -55.91 -0.13
N VAL A 433 -8.59 -54.76 0.40
CA VAL A 433 -7.30 -54.59 1.10
C VAL A 433 -7.49 -53.88 2.45
N PRO A 434 -8.14 -54.52 3.44
CA PRO A 434 -8.39 -53.90 4.76
C PRO A 434 -7.11 -53.52 5.50
N SER A 435 -5.98 -54.17 5.18
CA SER A 435 -4.68 -53.92 5.79
C SER A 435 -4.15 -52.51 5.54
N TRP A 436 -4.62 -51.80 4.50
CA TRP A 436 -4.18 -50.44 4.17
C TRP A 436 -4.86 -49.34 4.98
N ARG A 437 -5.96 -49.69 5.66
CA ARG A 437 -6.85 -48.74 6.33
C ARG A 437 -6.18 -48.02 7.51
N TYR A 438 -6.69 -46.82 7.81
CA TYR A 438 -6.31 -46.06 9.00
C TYR A 438 -6.59 -46.86 10.29
N PRO A 439 -5.61 -47.00 11.22
CA PRO A 439 -5.71 -47.94 12.34
C PRO A 439 -6.74 -47.62 13.43
N ASP A 440 -7.18 -46.37 13.60
CA ASP A 440 -8.01 -45.97 14.74
C ASP A 440 -9.01 -44.86 14.38
N ASP A 441 -10.26 -45.22 14.06
CA ASP A 441 -11.37 -44.25 13.88
C ASP A 441 -12.07 -43.88 15.22
N GLY A 442 -11.69 -44.49 16.36
CA GLY A 442 -12.46 -44.43 17.62
C GLY A 442 -11.70 -44.19 18.93
N LYS A 443 -10.36 -44.23 18.98
CA LYS A 443 -9.60 -43.94 20.20
C LYS A 443 -9.36 -42.44 20.40
N PRO A 444 -9.25 -41.94 21.65
CA PRO A 444 -8.93 -40.55 21.96
C PRO A 444 -7.44 -40.23 21.66
N GLY A 445 -7.06 -40.29 20.38
CA GLY A 445 -5.73 -39.93 19.86
C GLY A 445 -5.81 -38.81 18.81
N ARG A 446 -4.65 -38.20 18.50
CA ARG A 446 -4.51 -37.21 17.43
C ARG A 446 -4.73 -37.86 16.06
N ASP A 447 -5.63 -37.33 15.24
CA ASP A 447 -5.92 -37.85 13.89
C ASP A 447 -4.85 -37.36 12.90
N LEU A 448 -3.95 -38.26 12.48
CA LEU A 448 -2.84 -37.93 11.60
C LEU A 448 -3.29 -37.62 10.16
N ARG A 449 -4.51 -37.99 9.76
CA ARG A 449 -5.06 -37.61 8.44
C ARG A 449 -5.26 -36.10 8.37
N LEU A 450 -5.72 -35.49 9.46
CA LEU A 450 -5.88 -34.04 9.55
C LEU A 450 -4.51 -33.33 9.51
N ASP A 451 -3.50 -33.89 10.18
CA ASP A 451 -2.14 -33.34 10.12
C ASP A 451 -1.54 -33.47 8.71
N LEU A 452 -1.66 -34.64 8.07
CA LEU A 452 -1.17 -34.85 6.70
C LEU A 452 -1.82 -33.85 5.74
N PHE A 453 -3.12 -33.64 5.87
CA PHE A 453 -3.85 -32.73 5.00
C PHE A 453 -3.53 -31.25 5.26
N ARG A 454 -3.39 -30.85 6.53
CA ARG A 454 -2.86 -29.51 6.87
C ARG A 454 -1.45 -29.30 6.31
N GLY A 455 -0.63 -30.34 6.30
CA GLY A 455 0.72 -30.35 5.71
C GLY A 455 0.74 -30.10 4.22
N PHE A 456 -0.16 -30.75 3.48
CA PHE A 456 -0.38 -30.48 2.06
C PHE A 456 -0.74 -29.02 1.81
N ILE A 457 -1.74 -28.53 2.54
CA ILE A 457 -2.28 -27.18 2.35
C ILE A 457 -1.22 -26.13 2.65
N ILE A 458 -0.50 -26.25 3.78
CA ILE A 458 0.52 -25.26 4.12
C ILE A 458 1.67 -25.27 3.12
N LEU A 459 2.02 -26.42 2.56
CA LEU A 459 3.03 -26.52 1.52
C LEU A 459 2.57 -25.85 0.22
N ALA A 460 1.31 -26.06 -0.17
CA ALA A 460 0.72 -25.38 -1.33
C ALA A 460 0.73 -23.86 -1.13
N VAL A 461 0.33 -23.38 0.05
CA VAL A 461 0.39 -21.95 0.42
C VAL A 461 1.82 -21.42 0.27
N VAL A 462 2.82 -22.08 0.88
CA VAL A 462 4.23 -21.66 0.77
C VAL A 462 4.66 -21.58 -0.70
N ILE A 463 4.36 -22.59 -1.52
CA ILE A 463 4.75 -22.60 -2.93
C ILE A 463 4.10 -21.44 -3.69
N THR A 464 2.80 -21.20 -3.50
CA THR A 464 2.06 -20.14 -4.20
C THR A 464 2.46 -18.72 -3.81
N HIS A 465 2.93 -18.50 -2.57
CA HIS A 465 3.43 -17.19 -2.13
C HIS A 465 4.85 -16.90 -2.59
N ILE A 466 5.57 -17.91 -3.07
CA ILE A 466 6.88 -17.77 -3.71
C ILE A 466 6.64 -17.75 -5.21
N GLU A 467 6.47 -16.54 -5.75
CA GLU A 467 6.07 -16.27 -7.13
C GLU A 467 7.17 -16.57 -8.15
N VAL A 468 7.55 -17.85 -8.25
CA VAL A 468 8.57 -18.34 -9.19
C VAL A 468 7.95 -19.36 -10.14
N SER A 469 8.38 -19.33 -11.39
CA SER A 469 7.88 -20.23 -12.42
C SER A 469 8.42 -21.65 -12.21
N GLY A 470 7.55 -22.66 -12.26
CA GLY A 470 7.98 -24.03 -12.05
C GLY A 470 6.85 -25.06 -12.02
N PRO A 471 7.18 -26.35 -12.09
CA PRO A 471 6.21 -27.45 -12.03
C PRO A 471 5.49 -27.49 -10.68
N TYR A 472 6.13 -27.06 -9.58
CA TYR A 472 5.47 -26.95 -8.27
C TYR A 472 4.39 -25.87 -8.26
N SER A 473 4.65 -24.66 -8.79
CA SER A 473 3.65 -23.60 -8.92
C SER A 473 2.48 -24.04 -9.80
N TYR A 474 2.78 -24.60 -10.98
CA TYR A 474 1.76 -25.13 -11.87
C TYR A 474 0.91 -26.20 -11.18
N LEU A 475 1.56 -27.21 -10.57
CA LEU A 475 0.86 -28.27 -9.87
C LEU A 475 0.03 -27.72 -8.71
N THR A 476 0.54 -26.83 -7.87
CA THR A 476 -0.20 -26.34 -6.69
C THR A 476 -1.36 -25.42 -7.05
N LEU A 477 -1.22 -24.58 -8.08
CA LEU A 477 -2.30 -23.73 -8.59
C LEU A 477 -3.45 -24.53 -9.25
N HIS A 478 -3.16 -25.74 -9.73
CA HIS A 478 -4.17 -26.63 -10.34
C HIS A 478 -4.62 -27.76 -9.39
N ALA A 479 -3.77 -28.31 -8.53
CA ALA A 479 -4.02 -29.55 -7.76
C ALA A 479 -5.22 -29.52 -6.80
N VAL A 480 -5.75 -28.34 -6.47
CA VAL A 480 -6.85 -28.19 -5.51
C VAL A 480 -8.18 -27.84 -6.19
N GLY A 481 -8.23 -27.80 -7.53
CA GLY A 481 -9.47 -27.54 -8.28
C GLY A 481 -9.98 -26.12 -8.06
N ALA A 482 -11.20 -25.98 -7.53
CA ALA A 482 -11.83 -24.68 -7.24
C ALA A 482 -11.58 -24.16 -5.82
N ILE A 483 -10.97 -24.98 -4.95
CA ILE A 483 -10.71 -24.62 -3.55
C ILE A 483 -9.32 -24.01 -3.47
N THR A 484 -9.19 -22.87 -2.81
CA THR A 484 -7.87 -22.33 -2.47
C THR A 484 -7.37 -22.98 -1.19
N GLY A 485 -6.04 -23.07 -1.03
CA GLY A 485 -5.45 -23.59 0.22
C GLY A 485 -5.99 -22.90 1.48
N ALA A 486 -6.37 -21.62 1.38
CA ALA A 486 -6.90 -20.81 2.48
C ALA A 486 -8.22 -21.35 3.07
N GLU A 487 -9.22 -21.65 2.25
CA GLU A 487 -10.55 -22.11 2.72
C GLU A 487 -10.44 -23.38 3.56
N MET A 488 -9.67 -24.33 3.04
CA MET A 488 -9.46 -25.61 3.70
C MET A 488 -8.63 -25.44 4.98
N PHE A 489 -7.68 -24.51 4.99
CA PHE A 489 -6.92 -24.18 6.19
C PHE A 489 -7.82 -23.60 7.31
N VAL A 490 -8.76 -22.70 6.95
CA VAL A 490 -9.76 -22.14 7.88
C VAL A 490 -10.71 -23.22 8.38
N PHE A 491 -11.23 -24.06 7.48
CA PHE A 491 -12.10 -25.19 7.80
C PHE A 491 -11.47 -26.16 8.80
N LEU A 492 -10.26 -26.65 8.49
CA LEU A 492 -9.54 -27.61 9.34
C LEU A 492 -9.15 -27.01 10.67
N SER A 493 -8.82 -25.72 10.71
CA SER A 493 -8.53 -25.00 11.96
C SER A 493 -9.76 -24.99 12.86
N GLY A 494 -10.94 -24.66 12.32
CA GLY A 494 -12.21 -24.77 13.04
C GLY A 494 -12.49 -26.20 13.51
N MET A 495 -12.30 -27.19 12.64
CA MET A 495 -12.53 -28.61 12.97
C MET A 495 -11.65 -29.11 14.12
N VAL A 496 -10.34 -28.86 14.05
CA VAL A 496 -9.41 -29.27 15.11
C VAL A 496 -9.75 -28.57 16.43
N LEU A 497 -10.10 -27.29 16.40
CA LEU A 497 -10.53 -26.56 17.58
C LEU A 497 -11.82 -27.12 18.18
N GLY A 498 -12.83 -27.40 17.35
CA GLY A 498 -14.09 -28.02 17.77
C GLY A 498 -13.90 -29.41 18.40
N MET A 499 -12.90 -30.17 17.94
CA MET A 499 -12.54 -31.47 18.51
C MET A 499 -11.81 -31.37 19.85
N VAL A 500 -10.89 -30.41 19.98
CA VAL A 500 -9.97 -30.33 21.13
C VAL A 500 -10.57 -29.54 22.29
N TYR A 501 -11.34 -28.48 22.01
CA TYR A 501 -11.92 -27.62 23.05
C TYR A 501 -12.76 -28.40 24.08
N PRO A 502 -13.65 -29.35 23.70
CA PRO A 502 -14.43 -30.13 24.66
C PRO A 502 -13.59 -31.02 25.56
N LEU A 503 -12.47 -31.54 25.05
CA LEU A 503 -11.50 -32.31 25.84
C LEU A 503 -10.81 -31.43 26.88
N GLY A 504 -10.50 -30.18 26.51
CA GLY A 504 -10.01 -29.16 27.43
C GLY A 504 -11.02 -28.87 28.53
N VAL A 505 -12.29 -28.66 28.17
CA VAL A 505 -13.36 -28.38 29.16
C VAL A 505 -13.57 -29.55 30.10
N ALA A 506 -13.55 -30.79 29.60
CA ALA A 506 -13.67 -31.98 30.44
C ALA A 506 -12.49 -32.15 31.43
N LYS A 507 -11.29 -31.68 31.06
CA LYS A 507 -10.08 -31.85 31.88
C LYS A 507 -9.83 -30.68 32.85
N PHE A 508 -10.10 -29.44 32.43
CA PHE A 508 -9.70 -28.22 33.13
C PHE A 508 -10.88 -27.30 33.50
N GLY A 509 -12.10 -27.63 33.08
CA GLY A 509 -13.27 -26.77 33.24
C GLY A 509 -13.43 -25.75 32.10
N GLU A 510 -14.62 -25.15 32.06
CA GLU A 510 -15.04 -24.26 30.96
C GLU A 510 -14.26 -22.94 30.97
N TRP A 511 -14.16 -22.30 32.13
CA TRP A 511 -13.45 -21.03 32.28
C TRP A 511 -11.95 -21.14 31.93
N ALA A 512 -11.27 -22.18 32.41
CA ALA A 512 -9.86 -22.40 32.10
C ALA A 512 -9.63 -22.67 30.61
N SER A 513 -10.56 -23.37 29.95
CA SER A 513 -10.51 -23.63 28.51
C SER A 513 -10.74 -22.36 27.69
N ALA A 514 -11.68 -21.51 28.12
CA ALA A 514 -11.93 -20.20 27.52
C ALA A 514 -10.69 -19.29 27.63
N ILE A 515 -10.08 -19.22 28.83
CA ILE A 515 -8.80 -18.50 29.03
C ILE A 515 -7.70 -19.08 28.12
N GLY A 516 -7.63 -20.41 27.98
CA GLY A 516 -6.69 -21.05 27.07
C GLY A 516 -6.86 -20.63 25.61
N ALA A 517 -8.11 -20.54 25.14
CA ALA A 517 -8.43 -20.04 23.80
C ALA A 517 -8.07 -18.56 23.64
N PHE A 518 -8.39 -17.69 24.62
CA PHE A 518 -7.99 -16.29 24.58
C PHE A 518 -6.47 -16.10 24.60
N LYS A 519 -5.73 -16.91 25.38
CA LYS A 519 -4.26 -16.91 25.36
C LYS A 519 -3.71 -17.28 23.98
N ARG A 520 -4.36 -18.21 23.28
CA ARG A 520 -3.99 -18.58 21.91
C ARG A 520 -4.28 -17.45 20.92
N ALA A 521 -5.46 -16.83 20.99
CA ALA A 521 -5.82 -15.68 20.16
C ALA A 521 -4.83 -14.51 20.37
N ARG A 522 -4.53 -14.19 21.64
CA ARG A 522 -3.51 -13.20 22.00
C ARG A 522 -2.14 -13.57 21.42
N LYS A 523 -1.73 -14.84 21.49
CA LYS A 523 -0.45 -15.28 20.93
C LYS A 523 -0.39 -15.08 19.42
N GLN A 524 -1.47 -15.40 18.69
CA GLN A 524 -1.55 -15.15 17.25
C GLN A 524 -1.45 -13.65 16.95
N TYR A 525 -2.21 -12.82 17.67
CA TYR A 525 -2.19 -11.36 17.51
C TYR A 525 -0.79 -10.77 17.74
N VAL A 526 -0.16 -11.12 18.86
CA VAL A 526 1.20 -10.65 19.18
C VAL A 526 2.21 -11.12 18.14
N VAL A 527 2.11 -12.36 17.67
CA VAL A 527 3.00 -12.87 16.61
C VAL A 527 2.80 -12.09 15.31
N THR A 528 1.56 -11.74 14.96
CA THR A 528 1.29 -10.89 13.80
C THR A 528 1.95 -9.53 13.93
N LEU A 529 1.74 -8.84 15.06
CA LEU A 529 2.38 -7.55 15.32
C LEU A 529 3.91 -7.63 15.27
N VAL A 530 4.50 -8.69 15.85
CA VAL A 530 5.95 -8.90 15.82
C VAL A 530 6.45 -9.14 14.40
N VAL A 531 5.74 -9.94 13.59
CA VAL A 531 6.13 -10.16 12.19
C VAL A 531 6.10 -8.85 11.39
N ILE A 532 5.06 -8.03 11.58
CA ILE A 532 4.95 -6.70 10.96
C ILE A 532 6.15 -5.84 11.36
N LEU A 533 6.47 -5.73 12.65
CA LEU A 533 7.61 -4.94 13.12
C LEU A 533 8.96 -5.48 12.64
N VAL A 534 9.13 -6.81 12.57
CA VAL A 534 10.37 -7.41 12.08
C VAL A 534 10.53 -7.13 10.59
N VAL A 535 9.48 -7.29 9.78
CA VAL A 535 9.54 -6.95 8.35
C VAL A 535 9.83 -5.47 8.15
N PHE A 536 9.17 -4.60 8.93
CA PHE A 536 9.47 -3.16 8.93
C PHE A 536 10.93 -2.88 9.32
N ALA A 537 11.46 -3.52 10.37
CA ALA A 537 12.86 -3.37 10.76
C ALA A 537 13.84 -3.87 9.66
N LEU A 538 13.48 -4.94 8.94
CA LEU A 538 14.27 -5.45 7.82
C LEU A 538 14.26 -4.49 6.62
N SER A 539 13.30 -3.57 6.51
CA SER A 539 13.25 -2.56 5.44
C SER A 539 14.42 -1.57 5.49
N PHE A 540 15.04 -1.42 6.66
CA PHE A 540 16.25 -0.60 6.83
C PHE A 540 17.52 -1.29 6.31
N ILE A 541 17.46 -2.56 5.94
CA ILE A 541 18.61 -3.32 5.45
C ILE A 541 18.73 -3.14 3.93
N PRO A 542 19.77 -2.45 3.41
CA PRO A 542 19.78 -1.99 2.02
C PRO A 542 19.77 -3.08 0.96
N PHE A 543 20.24 -4.29 1.29
CA PHE A 543 20.31 -5.43 0.36
C PHE A 543 19.07 -6.32 0.38
N LEU A 544 18.07 -6.04 1.23
CA LEU A 544 16.80 -6.76 1.25
C LEU A 544 15.76 -6.02 0.43
N ASN A 545 15.08 -6.74 -0.46
CA ASN A 545 13.96 -6.22 -1.25
C ASN A 545 12.65 -6.39 -0.46
N THR A 546 12.47 -5.57 0.57
CA THR A 546 11.25 -5.63 1.40
C THR A 546 9.99 -5.20 0.65
N ASP A 547 10.12 -4.33 -0.36
CA ASP A 547 9.00 -3.89 -1.20
C ASP A 547 8.23 -5.07 -1.82
N ALA A 548 8.90 -6.19 -2.12
CA ALA A 548 8.27 -7.40 -2.64
C ALA A 548 7.19 -8.01 -1.74
N ILE A 549 7.22 -7.71 -0.43
CA ILE A 549 6.22 -8.18 0.54
C ILE A 549 5.49 -7.05 1.26
N THR A 550 6.02 -5.82 1.24
CA THR A 550 5.41 -4.63 1.87
C THR A 550 4.65 -3.74 0.89
N THR A 551 4.75 -4.02 -0.41
CA THR A 551 3.94 -3.36 -1.45
C THR A 551 3.21 -4.41 -2.28
N PHE A 552 2.23 -3.98 -3.07
CA PHE A 552 1.55 -4.83 -4.03
C PHE A 552 1.43 -4.12 -5.38
N THR A 553 1.91 -4.76 -6.45
CA THR A 553 1.75 -4.28 -7.82
C THR A 553 0.55 -4.97 -8.45
N ASP A 554 -0.46 -4.21 -8.85
CA ASP A 554 -1.64 -4.75 -9.53
C ASP A 554 -1.27 -5.23 -10.94
N ARG A 555 -1.80 -6.40 -11.32
CA ARG A 555 -1.57 -7.04 -12.61
C ARG A 555 -2.67 -6.72 -13.62
N GLY A 556 -3.56 -5.78 -13.30
CA GLY A 556 -4.72 -5.45 -14.12
C GLY A 556 -5.85 -6.46 -14.00
N THR A 557 -5.78 -7.34 -13.00
CA THR A 557 -6.76 -8.41 -12.77
C THR A 557 -7.57 -8.19 -11.50
N GLY A 558 -7.35 -7.09 -10.77
CA GLY A 558 -8.16 -6.66 -9.64
C GLY A 558 -9.47 -5.99 -10.07
N THR A 559 -10.17 -5.39 -9.10
CA THR A 559 -11.46 -4.69 -9.28
C THR A 559 -11.39 -3.53 -10.28
N ASP A 560 -10.24 -2.87 -10.39
CA ASP A 560 -10.01 -1.74 -11.30
C ASP A 560 -9.60 -2.16 -12.72
N GLY A 561 -9.44 -3.47 -12.94
CA GLY A 561 -9.07 -4.07 -14.22
C GLY A 561 -7.77 -3.53 -14.81
N VAL A 562 -7.65 -3.59 -16.14
CA VAL A 562 -6.43 -3.19 -16.90
C VAL A 562 -5.99 -1.75 -16.61
N ARG A 563 -6.89 -0.86 -16.14
CA ARG A 563 -6.54 0.53 -15.82
C ARG A 563 -5.59 0.63 -14.63
N ALA A 564 -5.65 -0.30 -13.69
CA ALA A 564 -4.74 -0.34 -12.55
C ALA A 564 -3.48 -1.17 -12.84
N GLU A 565 -3.30 -1.73 -14.04
CA GLU A 565 -2.15 -2.56 -14.35
C GLU A 565 -0.83 -1.81 -14.14
N GLY A 566 0.03 -2.37 -13.30
CA GLY A 566 1.31 -1.80 -12.93
C GLY A 566 1.26 -0.81 -11.76
N ARG A 567 0.07 -0.36 -11.30
CA ARG A 567 -0.10 0.51 -10.11
C ARG A 567 0.44 -0.20 -8.87
N VAL A 568 1.24 0.52 -8.07
CA VAL A 568 1.89 -0.03 -6.87
C VAL A 568 1.26 0.56 -5.62
N TYR A 569 0.81 -0.31 -4.73
CA TYR A 569 0.17 0.08 -3.47
C TYR A 569 1.10 -0.18 -2.29
N ASP A 570 1.12 0.75 -1.33
CA ASP A 570 1.81 0.57 -0.06
C ASP A 570 0.93 -0.22 0.94
N LEU A 571 1.47 -1.32 1.46
CA LEU A 571 0.81 -2.13 2.50
C LEU A 571 1.36 -1.86 3.90
N TYR A 572 2.36 -0.97 4.00
CA TYR A 572 2.92 -0.45 5.26
C TYR A 572 2.71 1.06 5.36
N PRO A 573 1.48 1.57 5.15
CA PRO A 573 1.21 2.99 5.23
C PRO A 573 1.62 3.49 6.61
N ASN A 574 2.30 4.63 6.63
CA ASN A 574 2.77 5.28 7.84
C ASN A 574 3.68 4.44 8.78
N ALA A 575 4.31 3.37 8.29
CA ALA A 575 5.14 2.54 9.16
C ALA A 575 6.35 3.31 9.71
N MET A 576 6.92 4.25 8.94
CA MET A 576 8.02 5.12 9.36
C MET A 576 7.66 5.98 10.58
N GLN A 577 6.41 6.38 10.69
CA GLN A 577 5.90 7.25 11.74
C GLN A 577 5.87 6.53 13.10
N LEU A 578 5.92 5.19 13.11
CA LEU A 578 6.11 4.41 14.34
C LEU A 578 7.45 4.69 15.04
N LEU A 579 8.44 5.22 14.31
CA LEU A 579 9.75 5.60 14.87
C LEU A 579 9.80 7.06 15.35
N ALA A 580 8.80 7.89 15.04
CA ALA A 580 8.74 9.25 15.54
C ALA A 580 8.61 9.26 17.07
N TYR A 581 9.08 10.31 17.74
CA TYR A 581 8.98 10.43 19.20
C TYR A 581 8.23 11.69 19.64
N PRO A 582 7.06 11.56 20.30
CA PRO A 582 6.28 10.32 20.47
C PRO A 582 5.68 9.85 19.13
N PRO A 583 5.45 8.53 18.94
CA PRO A 583 4.81 8.05 17.71
C PRO A 583 3.37 8.58 17.65
N PRO A 584 2.90 9.06 16.48
CA PRO A 584 1.57 9.62 16.38
C PRO A 584 0.51 8.52 16.50
N TRP A 585 -0.65 8.88 17.05
CA TRP A 585 -1.69 7.92 17.38
C TRP A 585 -2.29 7.20 16.16
N TYR A 586 -2.39 7.87 15.01
CA TYR A 586 -2.92 7.25 13.79
C TYR A 586 -2.05 6.07 13.32
N ALA A 587 -0.73 6.21 13.36
CA ALA A 587 0.20 5.14 12.99
C ALA A 587 0.12 3.97 14.00
N ILE A 588 0.05 4.29 15.31
CA ILE A 588 -0.13 3.28 16.36
C ILE A 588 -1.45 2.51 16.14
N ARG A 589 -2.55 3.22 15.85
CA ARG A 589 -3.86 2.63 15.59
C ARG A 589 -3.81 1.70 14.38
N GLN A 590 -3.27 2.15 13.24
CA GLN A 590 -3.14 1.35 12.02
C GLN A 590 -2.36 0.06 12.29
N PHE A 591 -1.25 0.16 13.04
CA PHE A 591 -0.45 -0.99 13.46
C PHE A 591 -1.24 -1.95 14.36
N LEU A 592 -1.88 -1.45 15.42
CA LEU A 592 -2.62 -2.27 16.38
C LEU A 592 -3.88 -2.92 15.77
N LEU A 593 -4.52 -2.27 14.80
CA LEU A 593 -5.72 -2.75 14.12
C LEU A 593 -5.41 -3.63 12.90
N LEU A 594 -4.13 -3.93 12.62
CA LEU A 594 -3.70 -4.76 11.49
C LEU A 594 -4.13 -4.16 10.14
N GLU A 595 -4.11 -2.83 10.02
CA GLU A 595 -4.33 -2.10 8.76
C GLU A 595 -3.06 -2.09 7.88
N MET A 596 -1.94 -2.56 8.42
CA MET A 596 -0.67 -2.75 7.73
C MET A 596 -0.12 -4.16 7.96
N GLY A 597 0.60 -4.69 6.96
CA GLY A 597 1.19 -6.01 7.06
C GLY A 597 1.66 -6.59 5.73
N PRO A 598 2.51 -7.63 5.78
CA PRO A 598 3.04 -8.21 4.57
C PRO A 598 1.96 -9.06 3.90
N TRP A 599 1.73 -8.86 2.61
CA TRP A 599 0.61 -9.50 1.91
C TRP A 599 0.53 -11.04 2.07
N PRO A 600 1.64 -11.81 2.13
CA PRO A 600 1.58 -13.26 2.33
C PRO A 600 1.06 -13.69 3.70
N PHE A 601 0.92 -12.75 4.63
CA PHE A 601 0.55 -13.00 6.03
C PHE A 601 -0.86 -12.47 6.38
N ASN A 602 -1.56 -11.83 5.44
CA ASN A 602 -2.83 -11.12 5.67
C ASN A 602 -3.89 -12.00 6.35
N ILE A 603 -4.03 -13.27 5.96
CA ILE A 603 -5.04 -14.20 6.53
C ILE A 603 -4.93 -14.36 8.06
N MET A 604 -3.79 -14.03 8.66
CA MET A 604 -3.63 -14.11 10.11
C MET A 604 -4.52 -13.12 10.87
N GLY A 605 -4.85 -11.98 10.27
CA GLY A 605 -5.83 -11.05 10.84
C GLY A 605 -7.20 -11.72 11.03
N LEU A 606 -7.68 -12.43 10.01
CA LEU A 606 -8.92 -13.22 10.09
C LEU A 606 -8.85 -14.23 11.25
N PHE A 607 -7.75 -14.99 11.36
CA PHE A 607 -7.59 -15.97 12.44
C PHE A 607 -7.57 -15.35 13.83
N VAL A 608 -7.00 -14.16 14.00
CA VAL A 608 -7.02 -13.44 15.28
C VAL A 608 -8.46 -13.14 15.67
N VAL A 609 -9.25 -12.57 14.75
CA VAL A 609 -10.65 -12.22 15.01
C VAL A 609 -11.48 -13.48 15.28
N LEU A 610 -11.43 -14.49 14.40
CA LEU A 610 -12.18 -15.74 14.60
C LEU A 610 -11.79 -16.45 15.91
N SER A 611 -10.50 -16.42 16.28
CA SER A 611 -10.03 -17.07 17.50
C SER A 611 -10.51 -16.37 18.77
N LEU A 612 -10.73 -15.05 18.72
CA LEU A 612 -11.31 -14.28 19.80
C LEU A 612 -12.74 -14.74 20.13
N PHE A 613 -13.51 -15.14 19.12
CA PHE A 613 -14.89 -15.60 19.28
C PHE A 613 -15.03 -17.09 19.61
N ILE A 614 -13.95 -17.88 19.60
CA ILE A 614 -13.99 -19.33 19.92
C ILE A 614 -14.72 -19.62 21.23
N PRO A 615 -14.43 -18.94 22.37
CA PRO A 615 -15.12 -19.24 23.63
C PRO A 615 -16.63 -19.07 23.53
N VAL A 616 -17.08 -18.02 22.84
CA VAL A 616 -18.51 -17.72 22.63
C VAL A 616 -19.14 -18.79 21.74
N PHE A 617 -18.52 -19.10 20.60
CA PHE A 617 -19.03 -20.13 19.68
C PHE A 617 -19.11 -21.50 20.36
N MET A 618 -18.07 -21.89 21.10
CA MET A 618 -18.05 -23.16 21.81
C MET A 618 -19.05 -23.20 22.98
N TRP A 619 -19.28 -22.08 23.66
CA TRP A 619 -20.34 -21.98 24.67
C TRP A 619 -21.72 -22.25 24.06
N ILE A 620 -22.04 -21.64 22.90
CA ILE A 620 -23.29 -21.86 22.16
C ILE A 620 -23.43 -23.34 21.71
N ILE A 621 -22.38 -23.88 21.08
CA ILE A 621 -22.38 -25.27 20.56
C ILE A 621 -22.59 -26.28 21.68
N ARG A 622 -21.89 -26.12 22.81
CA ARG A 622 -21.99 -27.03 23.97
C ARG A 622 -23.37 -27.03 24.61
N ARG A 623 -24.12 -25.93 24.52
CA ARG A 623 -25.49 -25.81 25.01
C ARG A 623 -26.54 -26.38 24.05
N GLY A 624 -26.12 -26.93 22.91
CA GLY A 624 -27.01 -27.53 21.91
C GLY A 624 -27.59 -26.53 20.90
N PHE A 625 -27.19 -25.26 20.96
CA PHE A 625 -27.64 -24.19 20.05
C PHE A 625 -26.74 -24.05 18.81
N TRP A 626 -26.07 -25.13 18.40
CA TRP A 626 -25.21 -25.12 17.20
C TRP A 626 -25.97 -24.69 15.94
N TRP A 627 -27.25 -25.02 15.83
CA TRP A 627 -28.10 -24.62 14.69
C TRP A 627 -28.33 -23.10 14.67
N ALA A 628 -28.50 -22.47 15.84
CA ALA A 628 -28.67 -21.02 15.93
C ALA A 628 -27.37 -20.30 15.54
N LEU A 629 -26.21 -20.83 15.94
CA LEU A 629 -24.91 -20.35 15.49
C LEU A 629 -24.79 -20.41 13.96
N LEU A 630 -25.18 -21.53 13.34
CA LEU A 630 -25.10 -21.68 11.88
C LEU A 630 -26.10 -20.76 11.16
N ILE A 631 -27.31 -20.59 11.68
CA ILE A 631 -28.29 -19.63 11.11
C ILE A 631 -27.73 -18.21 11.15
N ALA A 632 -27.20 -17.78 12.29
CA ALA A 632 -26.57 -16.46 12.41
C ALA A 632 -25.36 -16.32 11.47
N SER A 633 -24.54 -17.37 11.38
CA SER A 633 -23.38 -17.43 10.50
C SER A 633 -23.78 -17.29 9.02
N TRP A 634 -24.82 -17.99 8.56
CA TRP A 634 -25.34 -17.85 7.21
C TRP A 634 -26.05 -16.51 6.98
N ALA A 635 -26.71 -15.94 7.98
CA ALA A 635 -27.31 -14.61 7.87
C ALA A 635 -26.24 -13.52 7.63
N LEU A 636 -25.10 -13.61 8.33
CA LEU A 636 -23.95 -12.73 8.09
C LEU A 636 -23.35 -12.93 6.69
N TYR A 637 -23.22 -14.18 6.24
CA TYR A 637 -22.77 -14.50 4.87
C TYR A 637 -23.68 -13.85 3.83
N VAL A 638 -25.01 -14.07 3.93
CA VAL A 638 -25.99 -13.49 3.00
C VAL A 638 -25.98 -11.97 3.08
N PHE A 639 -25.87 -11.39 4.27
CA PHE A 639 -25.79 -9.94 4.43
C PHE A 639 -24.61 -9.34 3.68
N GLN A 640 -23.41 -9.92 3.79
CA GLN A 640 -22.23 -9.41 3.08
C GLN A 640 -22.27 -9.68 1.58
N VAL A 641 -22.84 -10.81 1.13
CA VAL A 641 -23.09 -11.05 -0.30
C VAL A 641 -24.04 -10.00 -0.89
N LEU A 642 -25.05 -9.57 -0.14
CA LEU A 642 -25.98 -8.52 -0.56
C LEU A 642 -25.42 -7.10 -0.39
N ASN A 643 -24.38 -6.92 0.42
CA ASN A 643 -23.72 -5.64 0.67
C ASN A 643 -22.19 -5.81 0.55
N PRO A 644 -21.64 -6.01 -0.67
CA PRO A 644 -20.23 -6.34 -0.87
C PRO A 644 -19.27 -5.26 -0.35
N GLU A 645 -19.69 -4.00 -0.38
CA GLU A 645 -18.89 -2.86 0.10
C GLU A 645 -18.81 -2.75 1.64
N PHE A 646 -19.64 -3.52 2.36
CA PHE A 646 -19.65 -3.47 3.82
C PHE A 646 -18.40 -4.15 4.41
N LYS A 647 -17.55 -3.35 5.04
CA LYS A 647 -16.34 -3.79 5.75
C LYS A 647 -16.53 -3.68 7.27
N PRO A 648 -16.74 -4.78 8.01
CA PRO A 648 -16.88 -4.73 9.47
C PRO A 648 -15.61 -4.23 10.17
N VAL A 649 -14.43 -4.37 9.56
CA VAL A 649 -13.16 -3.89 10.08
C VAL A 649 -12.27 -3.34 8.97
N ASN A 650 -11.44 -2.34 9.26
CA ASN A 650 -10.49 -1.77 8.28
C ASN A 650 -9.18 -2.56 8.16
N ALA A 651 -9.09 -3.71 8.83
CA ALA A 651 -7.89 -4.54 8.80
C ALA A 651 -7.63 -5.05 7.38
N GLN A 652 -6.36 -5.13 6.99
CA GLN A 652 -5.93 -5.45 5.63
C GLN A 652 -6.51 -6.78 5.11
N PHE A 653 -6.75 -7.75 6.01
CA PHE A 653 -7.30 -9.05 5.65
C PHE A 653 -8.74 -8.99 5.14
N ASP A 654 -9.54 -8.00 5.54
CA ASP A 654 -10.99 -7.99 5.29
C ASP A 654 -11.31 -7.74 3.81
N ALA A 655 -10.35 -7.18 3.06
CA ALA A 655 -10.47 -6.98 1.62
C ALA A 655 -10.38 -8.29 0.81
N VAL A 656 -9.54 -9.24 1.24
CA VAL A 656 -9.34 -10.55 0.56
C VAL A 656 -10.12 -11.67 1.24
N PHE A 657 -10.27 -11.56 2.56
CA PHE A 657 -10.95 -12.55 3.40
C PHE A 657 -12.09 -11.91 4.19
N PRO A 658 -13.17 -11.44 3.52
CA PRO A 658 -14.24 -10.72 4.18
C PRO A 658 -14.79 -11.51 5.38
N LEU A 659 -14.79 -10.89 6.56
CA LEU A 659 -14.99 -11.57 7.82
C LEU A 659 -16.33 -12.32 7.89
N PHE A 660 -17.43 -11.70 7.41
CA PHE A 660 -18.76 -12.28 7.50
C PHE A 660 -18.98 -13.44 6.52
N ILE A 661 -18.29 -13.40 5.38
CA ILE A 661 -18.25 -14.50 4.42
C ILE A 661 -17.41 -15.66 4.97
N TRP A 662 -16.17 -15.40 5.36
CA TRP A 662 -15.20 -16.47 5.71
C TRP A 662 -15.49 -17.14 7.05
N GLN A 663 -16.15 -16.47 7.99
CA GLN A 663 -16.53 -17.09 9.27
C GLN A 663 -17.44 -18.30 9.08
N VAL A 664 -18.19 -18.42 7.98
CA VAL A 664 -19.09 -19.57 7.71
C VAL A 664 -18.31 -20.89 7.66
N VAL A 665 -17.15 -20.89 7.00
CA VAL A 665 -16.31 -22.09 6.87
C VAL A 665 -15.72 -22.49 8.23
N PHE A 666 -15.34 -21.50 9.03
CA PHE A 666 -14.80 -21.71 10.37
C PHE A 666 -15.85 -22.25 11.35
N THR A 667 -17.06 -21.68 11.38
CA THR A 667 -18.16 -22.11 12.26
C THR A 667 -18.65 -23.51 11.90
N HIS A 668 -18.74 -23.85 10.60
CA HIS A 668 -19.01 -25.23 10.17
C HIS A 668 -17.89 -26.17 10.62
N GLY A 669 -16.63 -25.77 10.47
CA GLY A 669 -15.49 -26.51 11.03
C GLY A 669 -15.68 -26.81 12.51
N LEU A 670 -15.97 -25.80 13.35
CA LEU A 670 -16.18 -25.96 14.79
C LEU A 670 -17.30 -26.96 15.12
N VAL A 671 -18.46 -26.82 14.47
CA VAL A 671 -19.63 -27.69 14.69
C VAL A 671 -19.33 -29.13 14.27
N LEU A 672 -18.75 -29.32 13.09
CA LEU A 672 -18.37 -30.64 12.57
C LEU A 672 -17.28 -31.29 13.44
N GLY A 673 -16.33 -30.51 13.93
CA GLY A 673 -15.29 -30.96 14.85
C GLY A 673 -15.86 -31.44 16.19
N TYR A 674 -16.78 -30.66 16.77
CA TYR A 674 -17.47 -31.01 18.02
C TYR A 674 -18.30 -32.30 17.87
N HIS A 675 -19.05 -32.41 16.77
CA HIS A 675 -19.94 -33.53 16.50
C HIS A 675 -19.30 -34.67 15.67
N ARG A 676 -17.98 -34.66 15.49
CA ARG A 676 -17.25 -35.55 14.57
C ARG A 676 -17.65 -37.01 14.72
N ARG A 677 -17.72 -37.53 15.95
CA ARG A 677 -18.05 -38.96 16.19
C ARG A 677 -19.48 -39.29 15.74
N GLN A 678 -20.45 -38.43 16.02
CA GLN A 678 -21.84 -38.64 15.60
C GLN A 678 -21.96 -38.57 14.07
N ILE A 679 -21.32 -37.57 13.47
CA ILE A 679 -21.31 -37.36 12.01
C ILE A 679 -20.63 -38.53 11.31
N THR A 680 -19.41 -38.91 11.70
CA THR A 680 -18.71 -40.05 11.11
C THR A 680 -19.54 -41.33 11.23
N ARG A 681 -20.19 -41.57 12.39
CA ARG A 681 -21.06 -42.75 12.56
C ARG A 681 -22.28 -42.70 11.62
N ALA A 682 -22.91 -41.54 11.46
CA ALA A 682 -24.04 -41.37 10.56
C ALA A 682 -23.63 -41.56 9.09
N LEU A 683 -22.56 -40.90 8.65
CA LEU A 683 -22.06 -40.93 7.27
C LEU A 683 -21.49 -42.30 6.86
N THR A 684 -20.90 -43.05 7.80
CA THR A 684 -20.32 -44.38 7.52
C THR A 684 -21.30 -45.54 7.70
N GLY A 685 -22.54 -45.26 8.14
CA GLY A 685 -23.63 -46.24 8.19
C GLY A 685 -24.06 -46.72 6.80
N ARG A 686 -24.96 -47.72 6.73
CA ARG A 686 -25.45 -48.26 5.44
C ARG A 686 -26.14 -47.18 4.60
N VAL A 687 -27.11 -46.49 5.21
CA VAL A 687 -27.84 -45.38 4.57
C VAL A 687 -26.90 -44.22 4.28
N GLY A 688 -26.05 -43.84 5.24
CA GLY A 688 -25.07 -42.77 5.08
C GLY A 688 -24.14 -42.98 3.88
N LYS A 689 -23.59 -44.19 3.70
CA LYS A 689 -22.73 -44.51 2.56
C LYS A 689 -23.45 -44.37 1.22
N VAL A 690 -24.72 -44.77 1.14
CA VAL A 690 -25.52 -44.61 -0.07
C VAL A 690 -25.76 -43.13 -0.35
N LEU A 691 -26.21 -42.37 0.66
CA LEU A 691 -26.46 -40.93 0.50
C LEU A 691 -25.20 -40.16 0.12
N VAL A 692 -24.07 -40.42 0.80
CA VAL A 692 -22.78 -39.81 0.46
C VAL A 692 -22.34 -40.20 -0.94
N GLY A 693 -22.49 -41.47 -1.34
CA GLY A 693 -22.18 -41.91 -2.69
C GLY A 693 -23.03 -41.20 -3.74
N VAL A 694 -24.33 -41.06 -3.50
CA VAL A 694 -25.25 -40.31 -4.38
C VAL A 694 -24.86 -38.84 -4.46
N LEU A 695 -24.51 -38.20 -3.34
CA LEU A 695 -24.11 -36.80 -3.33
C LEU A 695 -22.77 -36.57 -4.04
N VAL A 696 -21.73 -37.37 -3.74
CA VAL A 696 -20.39 -37.25 -4.34
C VAL A 696 -20.45 -37.55 -5.84
N CYS A 697 -21.04 -38.69 -6.23
CA CYS A 697 -21.14 -39.06 -7.64
C CYS A 697 -22.12 -38.17 -8.39
N GLY A 698 -23.23 -37.76 -7.76
CA GLY A 698 -24.24 -36.89 -8.35
C GLY A 698 -23.68 -35.49 -8.61
N TYR A 699 -22.90 -34.94 -7.68
CA TYR A 699 -22.22 -33.66 -7.88
C TYR A 699 -21.19 -33.71 -9.01
N ALA A 700 -20.33 -34.74 -9.04
CA ALA A 700 -19.37 -34.91 -10.12
C ALA A 700 -20.06 -35.15 -11.47
N ALA A 701 -21.12 -35.97 -11.50
CA ALA A 701 -21.91 -36.21 -12.70
C ALA A 701 -22.63 -34.94 -13.19
N PHE A 702 -23.14 -34.12 -12.27
CA PHE A 702 -23.70 -32.81 -12.58
C PHE A 702 -22.67 -31.91 -13.29
N LEU A 703 -21.48 -31.74 -12.69
CA LEU A 703 -20.42 -30.93 -13.29
C LEU A 703 -20.00 -31.46 -14.68
N VAL A 704 -19.84 -32.77 -14.82
CA VAL A 704 -19.50 -33.41 -16.11
C VAL A 704 -20.63 -33.26 -17.13
N TYR A 705 -21.89 -33.38 -16.72
CA TYR A 705 -23.04 -33.25 -17.61
C TYR A 705 -23.14 -31.85 -18.20
N VAL A 706 -22.94 -30.84 -17.36
CA VAL A 706 -23.02 -29.43 -17.73
C VAL A 706 -21.82 -29.03 -18.60
N TRP A 707 -20.62 -29.52 -18.25
CA TRP A 707 -19.42 -29.41 -19.10
C TRP A 707 -19.61 -30.09 -20.47
N ALA A 708 -20.20 -31.28 -20.50
CA ALA A 708 -20.46 -32.00 -21.75
C ALA A 708 -21.47 -31.24 -22.62
N GLY A 709 -22.49 -30.64 -22.01
CA GLY A 709 -23.45 -29.77 -22.69
C GLY A 709 -22.77 -28.64 -23.44
N ASP A 710 -21.85 -27.94 -22.78
CA ASP A 710 -21.06 -26.86 -23.40
C ASP A 710 -20.08 -27.38 -24.46
N ARG A 711 -19.36 -28.48 -24.17
CA ARG A 711 -18.33 -29.02 -25.06
C ARG A 711 -18.88 -29.64 -26.36
N PHE A 712 -20.06 -30.24 -26.28
CA PHE A 712 -20.72 -30.93 -27.39
C PHE A 712 -21.96 -30.19 -27.94
N ASP A 713 -22.18 -28.95 -27.49
CA ASP A 713 -23.22 -28.05 -27.97
C ASP A 713 -24.66 -28.61 -27.85
N PHE A 714 -24.96 -29.21 -26.68
CA PHE A 714 -26.32 -29.65 -26.33
C PHE A 714 -26.80 -29.01 -25.03
N THR A 715 -28.12 -28.82 -24.90
CA THR A 715 -28.71 -28.28 -23.66
C THR A 715 -28.77 -29.35 -22.56
N PRO A 716 -28.12 -29.15 -21.40
CA PRO A 716 -28.11 -30.11 -20.32
C PRO A 716 -29.42 -30.05 -19.48
N VAL A 717 -30.56 -30.45 -20.06
CA VAL A 717 -31.89 -30.43 -19.39
C VAL A 717 -31.86 -31.17 -18.03
N PRO A 718 -32.37 -30.59 -16.93
CA PRO A 718 -33.23 -29.40 -16.84
C PRO A 718 -32.49 -28.06 -16.71
N PHE A 719 -31.18 -28.05 -16.89
CA PHE A 719 -30.36 -26.86 -16.70
C PHE A 719 -30.27 -26.00 -17.97
N PRO A 720 -30.07 -24.67 -17.83
CA PRO A 720 -29.83 -23.77 -18.96
C PRO A 720 -28.61 -24.16 -19.80
N ALA A 721 -28.63 -23.82 -21.10
CA ALA A 721 -27.56 -24.16 -22.04
C ALA A 721 -26.23 -23.43 -21.75
N ASP A 722 -26.32 -22.23 -21.19
CA ASP A 722 -25.25 -21.33 -20.79
C ASP A 722 -24.73 -21.58 -19.37
N MET A 723 -25.39 -22.45 -18.60
CA MET A 723 -25.07 -22.65 -17.19
C MET A 723 -23.59 -22.96 -16.96
N TYR A 724 -22.93 -23.76 -17.82
CA TYR A 724 -21.51 -24.06 -17.67
C TYR A 724 -20.62 -22.80 -17.67
N ARG A 725 -20.88 -21.88 -18.60
CA ARG A 725 -20.09 -20.66 -18.79
C ARG A 725 -20.32 -19.68 -17.64
N GLU A 726 -21.53 -19.63 -17.12
CA GLU A 726 -21.88 -18.78 -15.97
C GLU A 726 -21.41 -19.38 -14.65
N LEU A 727 -21.29 -20.70 -14.55
CA LEU A 727 -21.01 -21.41 -13.30
C LEU A 727 -19.67 -21.00 -12.69
N TYR A 728 -18.64 -20.76 -13.51
CA TYR A 728 -17.36 -20.27 -12.99
C TYR A 728 -17.51 -18.89 -12.34
N ASN A 729 -18.11 -17.93 -13.05
CA ASN A 729 -18.23 -16.54 -12.59
C ASN A 729 -19.18 -16.37 -11.41
N THR A 730 -20.19 -17.23 -11.29
CA THR A 730 -21.24 -17.11 -10.25
C THR A 730 -21.03 -18.00 -9.04
N ALA A 731 -20.21 -19.06 -9.16
CA ALA A 731 -20.08 -20.06 -8.10
C ALA A 731 -18.64 -20.48 -7.74
N TYR A 732 -17.67 -20.31 -8.65
CA TYR A 732 -16.32 -20.88 -8.51
C TYR A 732 -15.18 -19.88 -8.71
N GLN A 733 -15.44 -18.58 -8.72
CA GLN A 733 -14.35 -17.60 -8.81
C GLN A 733 -13.38 -17.79 -7.64
N ARG A 734 -12.09 -17.97 -7.94
CA ARG A 734 -11.04 -18.30 -6.95
C ARG A 734 -10.82 -17.22 -5.90
N VAL A 735 -11.24 -16.01 -6.22
CA VAL A 735 -11.09 -14.80 -5.40
C VAL A 735 -12.14 -14.76 -4.31
N ASP A 736 -13.40 -15.02 -4.68
CA ASP A 736 -14.53 -14.90 -3.76
C ASP A 736 -14.98 -16.26 -3.23
N LEU A 737 -15.34 -16.32 -1.95
CA LEU A 737 -15.89 -17.53 -1.32
C LEU A 737 -17.39 -17.69 -1.67
N GLN A 738 -17.65 -17.96 -2.95
CA GLN A 738 -18.98 -18.18 -3.51
C GLN A 738 -19.54 -19.54 -3.12
N TRP A 739 -20.84 -19.73 -3.35
CA TRP A 739 -21.58 -20.92 -2.91
C TRP A 739 -21.05 -22.23 -3.51
N GLY A 740 -20.58 -22.24 -4.76
CA GLY A 740 -20.03 -23.43 -5.41
C GLY A 740 -18.76 -23.93 -4.73
N ARG A 741 -17.91 -22.99 -4.29
CA ARG A 741 -16.70 -23.30 -3.52
C ARG A 741 -17.02 -23.87 -2.13
N LEU A 742 -18.08 -23.40 -1.48
CA LEU A 742 -18.56 -24.00 -0.22
C LEU A 742 -18.99 -25.46 -0.40
N VAL A 743 -19.65 -25.77 -1.52
CA VAL A 743 -20.01 -27.15 -1.89
C VAL A 743 -18.74 -27.98 -2.14
N ASP A 744 -17.76 -27.40 -2.83
CA ASP A 744 -16.48 -28.05 -3.10
C ASP A 744 -15.70 -28.35 -1.82
N ILE A 745 -15.65 -27.44 -0.84
CA ILE A 745 -15.04 -27.70 0.48
C ILE A 745 -15.64 -28.95 1.11
N ALA A 746 -16.98 -29.09 1.08
CA ALA A 746 -17.67 -30.25 1.62
C ALA A 746 -17.36 -31.52 0.82
N PHE A 747 -17.43 -31.46 -0.50
CA PHE A 747 -17.08 -32.55 -1.41
C PHE A 747 -15.66 -33.05 -1.16
N PHE A 748 -14.68 -32.14 -1.18
CA PHE A 748 -13.28 -32.43 -1.02
C PHE A 748 -12.96 -32.98 0.38
N ALA A 749 -13.56 -32.42 1.43
CA ALA A 749 -13.39 -32.90 2.79
C ALA A 749 -13.89 -34.35 2.95
N ILE A 750 -15.06 -34.67 2.39
CA ILE A 750 -15.64 -36.03 2.42
C ILE A 750 -14.77 -37.01 1.63
N VAL A 751 -14.41 -36.65 0.40
CA VAL A 751 -13.62 -37.51 -0.48
C VAL A 751 -12.23 -37.76 0.10
N SER A 752 -11.55 -36.70 0.55
CA SER A 752 -10.23 -36.80 1.17
C SER A 752 -10.27 -37.65 2.43
N TYR A 753 -11.29 -37.48 3.28
CA TYR A 753 -11.46 -38.33 4.46
C TYR A 753 -11.62 -39.80 4.07
N ALA A 754 -12.44 -40.12 3.07
CA ALA A 754 -12.65 -41.50 2.61
C ALA A 754 -11.36 -42.11 2.03
N ILE A 755 -10.67 -41.38 1.14
CA ILE A 755 -9.41 -41.80 0.51
C ILE A 755 -8.35 -42.04 1.58
N LEU A 756 -8.10 -41.08 2.47
CA LEU A 756 -7.10 -41.20 3.53
C LEU A 756 -7.47 -42.27 4.57
N THR A 757 -8.75 -42.59 4.71
CA THR A 757 -9.18 -43.69 5.58
C THR A 757 -8.80 -45.05 4.99
N VAL A 758 -8.96 -45.23 3.67
CA VAL A 758 -8.74 -46.52 3.00
C VAL A 758 -7.28 -46.72 2.61
N PHE A 759 -6.66 -45.71 1.99
CA PHE A 759 -5.30 -45.77 1.45
C PHE A 759 -4.24 -45.24 2.42
N TRP A 760 -4.50 -45.28 3.74
CA TRP A 760 -3.63 -44.66 4.73
C TRP A 760 -2.18 -45.17 4.68
N LYS A 761 -1.96 -46.48 4.75
CA LYS A 761 -0.59 -47.04 4.81
C LYS A 761 0.26 -46.66 3.59
N PRO A 762 -0.19 -46.85 2.33
CA PRO A 762 0.62 -46.45 1.18
C PRO A 762 0.85 -44.92 1.14
N VAL A 763 -0.18 -44.11 1.40
CA VAL A 763 -0.03 -42.64 1.41
C VAL A 763 0.97 -42.21 2.50
N ASN A 764 0.84 -42.72 3.71
CA ASN A 764 1.74 -42.41 4.82
C ASN A 764 3.19 -42.84 4.53
N ALA A 765 3.39 -43.96 3.85
CA ALA A 765 4.72 -44.44 3.48
C ALA A 765 5.40 -43.50 2.46
N VAL A 766 4.66 -43.01 1.46
CA VAL A 766 5.24 -42.21 0.37
C VAL A 766 5.44 -40.74 0.77
N ILE A 767 4.42 -40.11 1.37
CA ILE A 767 4.41 -38.65 1.61
C ILE A 767 4.26 -38.26 3.09
N GLY A 768 3.93 -39.22 3.98
CA GLY A 768 3.70 -38.95 5.39
C GLY A 768 4.93 -38.40 6.12
N TRP A 769 6.13 -38.79 5.71
CA TRP A 769 7.39 -38.30 6.30
C TRP A 769 7.62 -36.79 6.10
N LEU A 770 7.01 -36.20 5.07
CA LEU A 770 7.08 -34.79 4.73
C LEU A 770 5.87 -34.03 5.26
N TRP A 771 4.66 -34.42 4.86
CA TRP A 771 3.46 -33.63 5.12
C TRP A 771 2.99 -33.68 6.58
N ILE A 772 3.10 -34.82 7.26
CA ILE A 772 2.64 -34.92 8.66
C ILE A 772 3.43 -33.96 9.56
N PRO A 773 4.78 -33.97 9.59
CA PRO A 773 5.53 -33.01 10.41
C PRO A 773 5.18 -31.55 10.10
N LEU A 774 5.05 -31.19 8.82
CA LEU A 774 4.71 -29.84 8.40
C LEU A 774 3.31 -29.43 8.89
N GLY A 775 2.32 -30.31 8.77
CA GLY A 775 0.96 -30.02 9.24
C GLY A 775 0.85 -29.97 10.77
N GLN A 776 1.70 -30.71 11.48
CA GLN A 776 1.78 -30.63 12.95
C GLN A 776 2.34 -29.29 13.45
N ALA A 777 3.08 -28.58 12.61
CA ALA A 777 3.69 -27.28 12.86
C ALA A 777 3.25 -26.23 11.82
N SER A 778 2.00 -26.30 11.35
CA SER A 778 1.56 -25.50 10.20
C SER A 778 1.68 -24.00 10.46
N LEU A 779 1.41 -23.52 11.68
CA LEU A 779 1.51 -22.11 11.99
C LEU A 779 2.97 -21.64 11.99
N TYR A 780 3.89 -22.50 12.44
CA TYR A 780 5.32 -22.23 12.36
C TYR A 780 5.79 -22.08 10.90
N VAL A 781 5.38 -23.01 10.04
CA VAL A 781 5.73 -22.97 8.60
C VAL A 781 5.15 -21.71 7.95
N PHE A 782 3.90 -21.38 8.28
CA PHE A 782 3.22 -20.18 7.80
C PHE A 782 3.97 -18.89 8.17
N VAL A 783 4.43 -18.76 9.42
CA VAL A 783 5.23 -17.59 9.86
C VAL A 783 6.55 -17.48 9.08
N TRP A 784 7.24 -18.60 8.89
CA TRP A 784 8.53 -18.60 8.19
C TRP A 784 8.42 -18.29 6.69
N GLN A 785 7.29 -18.58 6.06
CA GLN A 785 7.10 -18.35 4.63
C GLN A 785 7.34 -16.89 4.24
N VAL A 786 6.97 -15.94 5.11
CA VAL A 786 7.16 -14.49 4.87
C VAL A 786 8.64 -14.16 4.73
N PHE A 787 9.48 -14.74 5.60
CA PHE A 787 10.92 -14.53 5.56
C PHE A 787 11.56 -15.23 4.38
N PHE A 788 11.05 -16.41 3.97
CA PHE A 788 11.52 -17.06 2.75
C PHE A 788 11.16 -16.26 1.50
N ALA A 789 9.95 -15.71 1.43
CA ALA A 789 9.54 -14.82 0.35
C ALA A 789 10.46 -13.61 0.23
N LEU A 790 10.78 -12.96 1.36
CA LEU A 790 11.73 -11.85 1.40
C LEU A 790 13.13 -12.24 0.93
N VAL A 791 13.68 -13.33 1.48
CA VAL A 791 15.04 -13.79 1.13
C VAL A 791 15.14 -14.13 -0.36
N ILE A 792 14.14 -14.83 -0.89
CA ILE A 792 14.09 -15.18 -2.30
C ILE A 792 13.95 -13.91 -3.13
N ALA A 793 12.97 -13.04 -2.87
CA ALA A 793 12.78 -11.79 -3.64
C ALA A 793 13.98 -10.81 -3.60
N SER A 794 14.90 -10.98 -2.65
CA SER A 794 16.13 -10.18 -2.53
C SER A 794 17.28 -10.70 -3.39
N ILE A 795 17.18 -11.91 -3.95
CA ILE A 795 18.23 -12.50 -4.80
C ILE A 795 17.97 -12.09 -6.26
N PRO A 796 18.93 -11.44 -6.95
CA PRO A 796 18.74 -10.94 -8.30
C PRO A 796 18.92 -12.07 -9.34
N VAL A 797 17.89 -12.91 -9.49
CA VAL A 797 17.85 -13.98 -10.51
C VAL A 797 16.56 -13.93 -11.32
N ASP A 798 16.58 -14.52 -12.51
CA ASP A 798 15.41 -14.64 -13.36
C ASP A 798 14.45 -15.71 -12.83
N TYR A 799 13.44 -15.28 -12.09
CA TYR A 799 12.40 -16.15 -11.52
C TYR A 799 11.38 -16.66 -12.55
N GLY A 800 11.41 -16.16 -13.79
CA GLY A 800 10.66 -16.72 -14.91
C GLY A 800 11.27 -18.04 -15.41
N ASN A 801 12.52 -18.33 -15.06
CA ASN A 801 13.19 -19.55 -15.46
C ASN A 801 12.67 -20.76 -14.65
N VAL A 802 12.05 -21.71 -15.35
CA VAL A 802 11.46 -22.93 -14.80
C VAL A 802 12.45 -23.75 -13.95
N TRP A 803 13.73 -23.81 -14.34
CA TRP A 803 14.74 -24.56 -13.59
C TRP A 803 15.10 -23.87 -12.28
N ILE A 804 15.25 -22.55 -12.31
CA ILE A 804 15.52 -21.74 -11.12
C ILE A 804 14.36 -21.88 -10.14
N GLY A 805 13.10 -21.73 -10.60
CA GLY A 805 11.95 -21.92 -9.73
C GLY A 805 11.83 -23.35 -9.18
N THR A 806 12.11 -24.37 -9.99
CA THR A 806 12.12 -25.78 -9.52
C THR A 806 13.15 -26.00 -8.42
N ILE A 807 14.37 -25.49 -8.58
CA ILE A 807 15.43 -25.60 -7.58
C ILE A 807 15.04 -24.81 -6.32
N THR A 808 14.58 -23.58 -6.47
CA THR A 808 14.15 -22.72 -5.36
C THR A 808 13.08 -23.39 -4.52
N HIS A 809 12.01 -23.91 -5.13
CA HIS A 809 10.97 -24.64 -4.38
C HIS A 809 11.51 -25.91 -3.74
N THR A 810 12.33 -26.70 -4.44
CA THR A 810 12.86 -27.95 -3.88
C THR A 810 13.72 -27.68 -2.64
N VAL A 811 14.63 -26.70 -2.72
CA VAL A 811 15.47 -26.28 -1.60
C VAL A 811 14.62 -25.75 -0.45
N LEU A 812 13.63 -24.91 -0.76
CA LEU A 812 12.71 -24.37 0.24
C LEU A 812 11.94 -25.46 0.99
N ILE A 813 11.35 -26.42 0.27
CA ILE A 813 10.58 -27.52 0.86
C ILE A 813 11.46 -28.36 1.80
N LEU A 814 12.68 -28.70 1.36
CA LEU A 814 13.64 -29.47 2.15
C LEU A 814 14.11 -28.69 3.39
N LEU A 815 14.34 -27.38 3.24
CA LEU A 815 14.75 -26.50 4.32
C LEU A 815 13.66 -26.39 5.40
N VAL A 816 12.42 -26.12 5.00
CA VAL A 816 11.26 -26.05 5.91
C VAL A 816 11.09 -27.38 6.65
N TRP A 817 11.15 -28.50 5.93
CA TRP A 817 11.07 -29.83 6.52
C TRP A 817 12.19 -30.07 7.55
N TYR A 818 13.44 -29.72 7.20
CA TYR A 818 14.58 -29.84 8.08
C TYR A 818 14.43 -29.00 9.35
N MET A 819 13.99 -27.74 9.22
CA MET A 819 13.74 -26.83 10.34
C MET A 819 12.67 -27.38 11.29
N VAL A 820 11.58 -27.93 10.76
CA VAL A 820 10.52 -28.56 11.54
C VAL A 820 11.03 -29.82 12.26
N ARG A 821 11.82 -30.65 11.58
CA ARG A 821 12.43 -31.87 12.18
C ARG A 821 13.41 -31.53 13.29
N LYS A 822 14.19 -30.45 13.13
CA LYS A 822 15.13 -29.96 14.14
C LYS A 822 14.50 -29.05 15.20
N LYS A 823 13.19 -28.78 15.10
CA LYS A 823 12.44 -27.91 16.03
C LYS A 823 13.08 -26.53 16.17
N PHE A 824 13.64 -26.00 15.09
CA PHE A 824 14.31 -24.71 15.07
C PHE A 824 13.34 -23.62 15.56
N LEU A 825 13.71 -22.84 16.58
CA LEU A 825 12.91 -21.75 17.15
C LEU A 825 11.46 -22.09 17.59
N PHE A 826 11.16 -23.36 17.90
CA PHE A 826 9.84 -23.78 18.40
C PHE A 826 9.49 -23.22 19.79
N SER A 827 10.48 -22.68 20.52
CA SER A 827 10.26 -21.98 21.80
C SER A 827 9.65 -20.60 21.59
N VAL A 828 9.92 -19.95 20.46
CA VAL A 828 9.52 -18.57 20.16
C VAL A 828 8.24 -18.57 19.32
N ILE A 829 8.24 -19.32 18.22
CA ILE A 829 7.15 -19.30 17.22
C ILE A 829 6.11 -20.38 17.56
N PRO A 830 4.80 -20.05 17.55
CA PRO A 830 3.74 -21.03 17.78
C PRO A 830 3.66 -22.10 16.68
N ARG A 831 3.14 -23.28 17.04
CA ARG A 831 2.99 -24.45 16.15
C ARG A 831 1.57 -24.60 15.62
#